data_AF-A0A1Q2YVF4-F1
#
_entry.id   AF-A0A1Q2YVF4-F1
#
_cell.length_a   1.000
_cell.length_b   1.000
_cell.length_c   1.000
_cell.angle_alpha   90.00
_cell.angle_beta   90.00
_cell.angle_gamma   90.00
#
_symmetry.space_group_name_H-M   'P 1'
#
loop_
_entity.id
_entity.type
_entity.pdbx_description
1 polymer ?
#
loop_
_entity_poly.entity_id
_entity_poly.type
_entity_poly.pdbx_seq_one_letter_code
_entity_poly.pdbx_strand_id
1 'polypeptide(L)'
;MLTWGGLNIIGADEARREEIAAEQARVAEAVDAEIARLGIEHNTRGDRAKAYLYCLETVDPRTGWRVPMAPTWVISKNRRCVARMVPVHSEKRFDLVVVEGASPEEMAQAETGTIQDGHLVYRLTSVLGSEDEEYRISISRLRGDGEGPDLSGGGRGNRLRPWGISDVVPQEPRWVPDADPVLPGSAPGAWVGGDIWLERLYCIQWLDGGDLKAGKRRAETFFSAPNAEDIAREVQVRGIAEGNLASWQAAGLVPDMPIEVGEKTLEPIRTRGWTYWHHLFGPRHLLMLATARQAARSAKASAAWDVVFARALGRVSRLTHWAVGSPGKPGVAPNGDGAAGVFYNQAFNTFYMYAARSFQDLREWLAVDFTGMRPFLNSARVSTGEARSLPETSDIWVYDPPYADAVNYHEITEYFIAWLRKNPPAPFDQWMWDSRRPLAIQGKGEKFRSDMVDAFRAMADRMPDNGLQVCMFTHQDAGVWADMAGIVWGAGLRVTAAWYVSTETTSELKKGGYVQGTVLLVLRKRQGDERAYKDELVLEVRGAVQRQVDLLTGLNQRARALQRDENPFSDADLQMAGYAAALEVLTGYTHIEGVDMTREALRPRVKGQKGVVEEMIALAVQTATELMRPEGIDEGMWERLVPTERFWLKMVEAESERPAGKPEGRVDDYQNFAKAYRADGWAELMADQTPNKARLKGAAEFKRSLMSGHPFAGGLVRPVLYAVNELRAAAEKEEDPVASGERAVAGLRENLGSWAQQRLRAMVIADWLGRKLERQRPAEASAARTLSALIRTERLG
;
A
#
# COMPACT_ATOMS: atom_id res chain seq x y z
N MET A 1 -18.48 14.73 -1.01
CA MET A 1 -19.45 13.69 -1.44
C MET A 1 -19.54 12.54 -0.45
N LEU A 2 -18.41 11.94 -0.01
CA LEU A 2 -18.40 10.79 0.92
C LEU A 2 -19.21 11.04 2.20
N THR A 3 -18.95 12.14 2.91
CA THR A 3 -19.71 12.55 4.11
C THR A 3 -21.20 12.71 3.83
N TRP A 4 -21.54 13.32 2.69
CA TRP A 4 -22.93 13.47 2.26
C TRP A 4 -23.60 12.12 2.03
N GLY A 5 -22.92 11.16 1.38
CA GLY A 5 -23.43 9.80 1.17
C GLY A 5 -23.60 9.02 2.47
N GLY A 6 -22.68 9.17 3.43
CA GLY A 6 -22.81 8.58 4.76
C GLY A 6 -24.09 9.03 5.48
N LEU A 7 -24.44 10.30 5.36
CA LEU A 7 -25.63 10.87 6.00
C LEU A 7 -26.93 10.63 5.20
N ASN A 8 -26.91 10.80 3.89
CA ASN A 8 -28.11 10.88 3.03
C ASN A 8 -28.39 9.62 2.20
N ILE A 9 -27.51 8.63 2.23
CA ILE A 9 -27.71 7.32 1.59
C ILE A 9 -27.69 6.24 2.67
N ILE A 10 -26.56 6.09 3.35
CA ILE A 10 -26.41 5.08 4.41
C ILE A 10 -27.26 5.47 5.63
N GLY A 11 -27.21 6.73 6.05
CA GLY A 11 -28.02 7.28 7.14
C GLY A 11 -29.46 7.64 6.76
N ALA A 12 -29.90 7.39 5.51
CA ALA A 12 -31.27 7.68 5.12
C ALA A 12 -32.30 6.80 5.86
N ASP A 13 -33.55 7.25 5.91
CA ASP A 13 -34.67 6.42 6.37
C ASP A 13 -35.01 5.31 5.37
N GLU A 14 -35.87 4.37 5.78
CA GLU A 14 -36.23 3.21 4.98
C GLU A 14 -36.89 3.59 3.65
N ALA A 15 -37.84 4.52 3.66
CA ALA A 15 -38.53 4.98 2.46
C ALA A 15 -37.57 5.60 1.43
N ARG A 16 -36.62 6.42 1.89
CA ARG A 16 -35.62 7.03 1.01
C ARG A 16 -34.62 5.99 0.50
N ARG A 17 -34.24 4.98 1.29
CA ARG A 17 -33.38 3.88 0.82
C ARG A 17 -34.08 3.03 -0.24
N GLU A 18 -35.36 2.73 -0.07
CA GLU A 18 -36.17 2.03 -1.08
C GLU A 18 -36.23 2.83 -2.39
N GLU A 19 -36.44 4.15 -2.31
CA GLU A 19 -36.40 5.03 -3.48
C GLU A 19 -35.04 4.99 -4.19
N ILE A 20 -33.95 5.08 -3.43
CA ILE A 20 -32.58 4.99 -3.96
C ILE A 20 -32.33 3.62 -4.62
N ALA A 21 -32.73 2.53 -3.97
CA ALA A 21 -32.56 1.18 -4.50
C ALA A 21 -33.37 0.95 -5.78
N ALA A 22 -34.63 1.42 -5.82
CA ALA A 22 -35.48 1.33 -7.00
C ALA A 22 -34.89 2.11 -8.19
N GLU A 23 -34.36 3.32 -7.94
CA GLU A 23 -33.71 4.13 -8.98
C GLU A 23 -32.42 3.46 -9.50
N GLN A 24 -31.60 2.89 -8.60
CA GLN A 24 -30.39 2.13 -8.98
C GLN A 24 -30.74 0.92 -9.84
N ALA A 25 -31.77 0.15 -9.46
CA ALA A 25 -32.26 -0.99 -10.22
C ALA A 25 -32.75 -0.56 -11.61
N ARG A 26 -33.57 0.49 -11.69
CA ARG A 26 -34.08 1.04 -12.96
C ARG A 26 -32.96 1.46 -13.91
N VAL A 27 -31.96 2.18 -13.40
CA VAL A 27 -30.81 2.58 -14.23
C VAL A 27 -30.02 1.36 -14.69
N ALA A 28 -29.77 0.40 -13.79
CA ALA A 28 -29.06 -0.81 -14.14
C ALA A 28 -29.79 -1.62 -15.23
N GLU A 29 -31.11 -1.77 -15.10
CA GLU A 29 -31.95 -2.44 -16.10
C GLU A 29 -31.98 -1.72 -17.44
N ALA A 30 -32.04 -0.38 -17.45
CA ALA A 30 -32.01 0.40 -18.67
C ALA A 30 -30.69 0.25 -19.44
N VAL A 31 -29.56 0.26 -18.73
CA VAL A 31 -28.25 0.01 -19.33
C VAL A 31 -28.15 -1.44 -19.82
N ASP A 32 -28.60 -2.41 -19.01
CA ASP A 32 -28.60 -3.83 -19.39
C ASP A 32 -29.39 -4.08 -20.68
N ALA A 33 -30.59 -3.48 -20.78
CA ALA A 33 -31.45 -3.57 -21.94
C ALA A 33 -30.80 -2.97 -23.20
N GLU A 34 -30.11 -1.84 -23.08
CA GLU A 34 -29.41 -1.23 -24.21
C GLU A 34 -28.21 -2.07 -24.66
N ILE A 35 -27.42 -2.59 -23.71
CA ILE A 35 -26.29 -3.48 -24.00
C ILE A 35 -26.77 -4.79 -24.65
N ALA A 36 -27.87 -5.36 -24.18
CA ALA A 36 -28.50 -6.53 -24.77
C ALA A 36 -29.04 -6.24 -26.18
N ARG A 37 -29.71 -5.09 -26.39
CA ARG A 37 -30.22 -4.64 -27.69
C ARG A 37 -29.09 -4.48 -28.72
N LEU A 38 -27.94 -3.96 -28.28
CA LEU A 38 -26.76 -3.82 -29.14
C LEU A 38 -26.06 -5.15 -29.44
N GLY A 39 -26.30 -6.20 -28.65
CA GLY A 39 -25.72 -7.53 -28.84
C GLY A 39 -24.20 -7.61 -28.55
N ILE A 40 -23.65 -6.64 -27.84
CA ILE A 40 -22.19 -6.47 -27.70
C ILE A 40 -21.56 -7.29 -26.57
N GLU A 41 -22.38 -7.89 -25.70
CA GLU A 41 -21.95 -8.78 -24.61
C GLU A 41 -22.40 -10.24 -24.79
N HIS A 42 -23.19 -10.54 -25.82
CA HIS A 42 -23.76 -11.86 -26.03
C HIS A 42 -23.18 -12.49 -27.30
N ASN A 43 -22.72 -13.73 -27.19
CA ASN A 43 -22.34 -14.51 -28.37
C ASN A 43 -23.54 -15.28 -28.93
N THR A 44 -23.34 -15.94 -30.07
CA THR A 44 -24.37 -16.73 -30.77
C THR A 44 -24.86 -17.96 -30.00
N ARG A 45 -24.11 -18.44 -28.99
CA ARG A 45 -24.52 -19.54 -28.10
C ARG A 45 -25.38 -19.05 -26.92
N GLY A 46 -25.47 -17.74 -26.73
CA GLY A 46 -26.15 -17.11 -25.60
C GLY A 46 -25.28 -16.97 -24.35
N ASP A 47 -23.97 -17.22 -24.46
CA ASP A 47 -23.02 -16.90 -23.39
C ASP A 47 -22.92 -15.37 -23.27
N ARG A 48 -22.70 -14.89 -22.04
CA ARG A 48 -22.55 -13.46 -21.77
C ARG A 48 -21.16 -13.13 -21.28
N ALA A 49 -20.53 -12.10 -21.84
CA ALA A 49 -19.20 -11.68 -21.42
C ALA A 49 -19.22 -11.20 -19.95
N LYS A 50 -18.21 -11.61 -19.18
CA LYS A 50 -17.93 -11.12 -17.82
C LYS A 50 -16.80 -10.09 -17.82
N ALA A 51 -15.74 -10.37 -18.58
CA ALA A 51 -14.59 -9.49 -18.70
C ALA A 51 -13.91 -9.63 -20.06
N TYR A 52 -13.30 -8.55 -20.52
CA TYR A 52 -12.53 -8.46 -21.74
C TYR A 52 -11.09 -8.11 -21.38
N LEU A 53 -10.14 -8.92 -21.80
CA LEU A 53 -8.73 -8.74 -21.47
C LEU A 53 -8.00 -8.18 -22.69
N TYR A 54 -7.38 -7.02 -22.50
CA TYR A 54 -6.62 -6.32 -23.51
C TYR A 54 -5.14 -6.35 -23.17
N CYS A 55 -4.30 -6.44 -24.19
CA CYS A 55 -2.88 -6.18 -24.10
C CYS A 55 -2.52 -4.99 -24.99
N LEU A 56 -1.42 -4.32 -24.65
CA LEU A 56 -0.79 -3.39 -25.57
C LEU A 56 -0.12 -4.15 -26.70
N GLU A 57 0.07 -3.48 -27.82
CA GLU A 57 0.77 -4.01 -28.98
C GLU A 57 1.59 -2.89 -29.60
N THR A 58 2.72 -3.22 -30.20
CA THR A 58 3.63 -2.22 -30.78
C THR A 58 4.32 -2.78 -32.02
N VAL A 59 4.77 -1.89 -32.91
CA VAL A 59 5.60 -2.28 -34.06
C VAL A 59 7.08 -2.14 -33.66
N ASP A 60 7.86 -3.23 -33.64
CA ASP A 60 9.31 -3.13 -33.45
C ASP A 60 9.93 -2.48 -34.71
N PRO A 61 10.49 -1.26 -34.62
CA PRO A 61 11.00 -0.54 -35.78
C PRO A 61 12.23 -1.21 -36.41
N ARG A 62 12.85 -2.20 -35.75
CA ARG A 62 13.97 -2.95 -36.31
C ARG A 62 13.53 -4.12 -37.16
N THR A 63 12.37 -4.69 -36.88
CA THR A 63 11.90 -5.93 -37.54
C THR A 63 10.67 -5.70 -38.40
N GLY A 64 9.94 -4.62 -38.16
CA GLY A 64 8.63 -4.34 -38.76
C GLY A 64 7.52 -5.21 -38.19
N TRP A 65 7.79 -6.03 -37.15
CA TRP A 65 6.79 -6.91 -36.56
C TRP A 65 5.89 -6.19 -35.58
N ARG A 66 4.59 -6.49 -35.65
CA ARG A 66 3.58 -6.07 -34.68
C ARG A 66 3.52 -7.11 -33.54
N VAL A 67 3.98 -6.71 -32.36
CA VAL A 67 4.26 -7.61 -31.23
C VAL A 67 3.35 -7.27 -30.03
N PRO A 68 2.52 -8.24 -29.58
CA PRO A 68 1.76 -8.12 -28.33
C PRO A 68 2.69 -7.98 -27.10
N MET A 69 2.27 -7.14 -26.16
CA MET A 69 3.05 -6.74 -24.99
C MET A 69 2.38 -7.23 -23.71
N ALA A 70 3.04 -8.13 -22.99
CA ALA A 70 2.55 -8.67 -21.73
C ALA A 70 3.70 -9.01 -20.78
N PRO A 71 3.62 -8.71 -19.47
CA PRO A 71 4.56 -9.22 -18.48
C PRO A 71 4.41 -10.75 -18.26
N THR A 72 3.20 -11.28 -18.45
CA THR A 72 2.89 -12.71 -18.38
C THR A 72 1.73 -13.04 -19.32
N TRP A 73 1.71 -14.26 -19.83
CA TRP A 73 0.60 -14.81 -20.61
C TRP A 73 -0.33 -15.73 -19.80
N VAL A 74 -0.14 -15.83 -18.48
CA VAL A 74 -1.06 -16.56 -17.60
C VAL A 74 -2.36 -15.77 -17.42
N ILE A 75 -3.48 -16.38 -17.78
CA ILE A 75 -4.82 -15.79 -17.66
C ILE A 75 -5.51 -16.25 -16.36
N SER A 76 -5.38 -17.53 -16.01
CA SER A 76 -5.95 -18.10 -14.78
C SER A 76 -5.12 -19.25 -14.25
N LYS A 77 -4.71 -19.23 -12.97
CA LYS A 77 -4.07 -20.40 -12.34
C LYS A 77 -5.08 -21.45 -11.92
N ASN A 78 -6.31 -21.04 -11.59
CA ASN A 78 -7.40 -21.94 -11.23
C ASN A 78 -7.76 -22.87 -12.39
N ARG A 79 -7.78 -22.36 -13.62
CA ARG A 79 -8.13 -23.12 -14.83
C ARG A 79 -6.93 -23.61 -15.64
N ARG A 80 -5.71 -23.29 -15.19
CA ARG A 80 -4.48 -23.46 -16.00
C ARG A 80 -4.67 -22.86 -17.39
N CYS A 81 -5.12 -21.61 -17.44
CA CYS A 81 -5.42 -20.91 -18.68
C CYS A 81 -4.29 -19.96 -19.05
N VAL A 82 -3.80 -20.04 -20.28
CA VAL A 82 -2.72 -19.21 -20.83
C VAL A 82 -3.06 -18.69 -22.22
N ALA A 83 -2.44 -17.58 -22.64
CA ALA A 83 -2.37 -17.18 -24.03
C ALA A 83 -1.06 -17.70 -24.68
N ARG A 84 -1.14 -18.16 -25.92
CA ARG A 84 0.02 -18.57 -26.74
C ARG A 84 0.14 -17.66 -27.94
N MET A 85 1.35 -17.13 -28.16
CA MET A 85 1.68 -16.36 -29.36
C MET A 85 1.99 -17.31 -30.53
N VAL A 86 1.34 -17.09 -31.67
CA VAL A 86 1.56 -17.84 -32.92
C VAL A 86 1.99 -16.85 -34.01
N PRO A 87 3.21 -16.92 -34.54
CA PRO A 87 3.68 -15.98 -35.55
C PRO A 87 2.93 -16.16 -36.88
N VAL A 88 2.53 -15.04 -37.48
CA VAL A 88 1.94 -14.95 -38.82
C VAL A 88 2.94 -14.22 -39.71
N HIS A 89 3.85 -14.98 -40.32
CA HIS A 89 4.99 -14.43 -41.06
C HIS A 89 4.58 -13.58 -42.26
N SER A 90 3.47 -13.90 -42.94
CA SER A 90 2.96 -13.15 -44.09
C SER A 90 2.54 -11.71 -43.75
N GLU A 91 2.22 -11.43 -42.50
CA GLU A 91 1.73 -10.13 -42.02
C GLU A 91 2.63 -9.54 -40.92
N LYS A 92 3.77 -10.19 -40.62
CA LYS A 92 4.70 -9.85 -39.54
C LYS A 92 3.98 -9.48 -38.24
N ARG A 93 3.11 -10.35 -37.76
CA ARG A 93 2.36 -10.17 -36.50
C ARG A 93 2.22 -11.48 -35.76
N PHE A 94 1.64 -11.45 -34.56
CA PHE A 94 1.29 -12.65 -33.82
C PHE A 94 -0.22 -12.82 -33.70
N ASP A 95 -0.71 -14.04 -33.81
CA ASP A 95 -2.00 -14.45 -33.26
C ASP A 95 -1.87 -14.85 -31.80
N LEU A 96 -2.94 -14.65 -31.03
CA LEU A 96 -3.03 -15.02 -29.63
C LEU A 96 -4.10 -16.09 -29.47
N VAL A 97 -3.68 -17.31 -29.13
CA VAL A 97 -4.57 -18.45 -28.88
C VAL A 97 -4.72 -18.63 -27.38
N VAL A 98 -5.96 -18.69 -26.89
CA VAL A 98 -6.23 -18.97 -25.47
C VAL A 98 -6.38 -20.48 -25.28
N VAL A 99 -5.64 -21.04 -24.34
CA VAL A 99 -5.61 -22.47 -24.03
C VAL A 99 -6.02 -22.65 -22.56
N GLU A 100 -7.12 -23.34 -22.31
CA GLU A 100 -7.49 -23.82 -20.97
C GLU A 100 -6.94 -25.23 -20.72
N GLY A 101 -6.68 -25.56 -19.46
CA GLY A 101 -6.15 -26.87 -19.09
C GLY A 101 -4.68 -27.10 -19.48
N ALA A 102 -3.90 -26.02 -19.60
CA ALA A 102 -2.49 -26.06 -19.96
C ALA A 102 -1.66 -26.96 -19.03
N SER A 103 -0.59 -27.55 -19.58
CA SER A 103 0.35 -28.37 -18.81
C SER A 103 1.14 -27.52 -17.80
N PRO A 104 1.74 -28.13 -16.77
CA PRO A 104 2.62 -27.40 -15.85
C PRO A 104 3.77 -26.68 -16.57
N GLU A 105 4.32 -27.28 -17.63
CA GLU A 105 5.37 -26.69 -18.46
C GLU A 105 4.88 -25.46 -19.22
N GLU A 106 3.69 -25.55 -19.83
CA GLU A 106 3.06 -24.41 -20.52
C GLU A 106 2.74 -23.26 -19.56
N MET A 107 2.27 -23.59 -18.35
CA MET A 107 2.05 -22.59 -17.30
C MET A 107 3.34 -21.89 -16.92
N ALA A 108 4.42 -22.64 -16.70
CA ALA A 108 5.74 -22.07 -16.37
C ALA A 108 6.30 -21.20 -17.50
N GLN A 109 6.14 -21.61 -18.76
CA GLN A 109 6.54 -20.80 -19.91
C GLN A 109 5.74 -19.50 -19.99
N ALA A 110 4.42 -19.55 -19.76
CA ALA A 110 3.55 -18.39 -19.80
C ALA A 110 3.80 -17.39 -18.65
N GLU A 111 4.49 -17.77 -17.57
CA GLU A 111 4.90 -16.80 -16.54
C GLU A 111 5.84 -15.74 -17.12
N THR A 112 6.59 -16.07 -18.18
CA THR A 112 7.46 -15.13 -18.88
C THR A 112 6.75 -14.58 -20.12
N GLY A 113 6.29 -13.33 -20.04
CA GLY A 113 5.70 -12.63 -21.19
C GLY A 113 6.75 -11.99 -22.11
N THR A 114 6.27 -11.14 -23.02
CA THR A 114 7.11 -10.35 -23.94
C THR A 114 7.71 -9.11 -23.29
N ILE A 115 7.30 -8.74 -22.08
CA ILE A 115 7.87 -7.64 -21.31
C ILE A 115 8.77 -8.20 -20.21
N GLN A 116 10.08 -8.03 -20.38
CA GLN A 116 11.11 -8.58 -19.50
C GLN A 116 12.12 -7.48 -19.16
N ASP A 117 12.30 -7.17 -17.87
CA ASP A 117 13.29 -6.20 -17.38
C ASP A 117 13.33 -4.86 -18.15
N GLY A 118 12.16 -4.30 -18.47
CA GLY A 118 12.05 -3.04 -19.21
C GLY A 118 12.32 -3.14 -20.72
N HIS A 119 12.31 -4.35 -21.27
CA HIS A 119 12.49 -4.64 -22.69
C HIS A 119 11.29 -5.39 -23.27
N LEU A 120 11.00 -5.13 -24.54
CA LEU A 120 10.21 -6.01 -25.40
C LEU A 120 11.13 -7.13 -25.89
N VAL A 121 10.75 -8.38 -25.62
CA VAL A 121 11.49 -9.60 -25.97
C VAL A 121 10.55 -10.58 -26.65
N TYR A 122 10.94 -11.12 -27.80
CA TYR A 122 10.21 -12.16 -28.51
C TYR A 122 11.15 -12.98 -29.40
N ARG A 123 10.72 -14.18 -29.79
CA ARG A 123 11.50 -15.07 -30.66
C ARG A 123 10.80 -15.28 -32.00
N LEU A 124 11.59 -15.39 -33.05
CA LEU A 124 11.13 -15.76 -34.39
C LEU A 124 12.11 -16.78 -34.98
N THR A 125 11.58 -17.82 -35.63
CA THR A 125 12.41 -18.70 -36.46
C THR A 125 12.93 -17.90 -37.67
N SER A 126 14.24 -17.94 -37.89
CA SER A 126 14.87 -17.22 -39.00
C SER A 126 14.31 -17.67 -40.35
N VAL A 127 14.13 -16.75 -41.31
CA VAL A 127 13.75 -17.12 -42.69
C VAL A 127 14.93 -17.80 -43.41
N LEU A 128 16.16 -17.58 -42.93
CA LEU A 128 17.40 -18.08 -43.51
C LEU A 128 18.00 -19.29 -42.76
N GLY A 129 17.39 -19.75 -41.66
CA GLY A 129 17.91 -20.83 -40.82
C GLY A 129 16.81 -21.58 -40.07
N SER A 130 17.14 -22.75 -39.52
CA SER A 130 16.20 -23.58 -38.76
C SER A 130 16.14 -23.27 -37.26
N GLU A 131 16.77 -22.18 -36.81
CA GLU A 131 16.89 -21.80 -35.39
C GLU A 131 16.05 -20.57 -35.06
N ASP A 132 15.57 -20.53 -33.80
CA ASP A 132 14.84 -19.39 -33.24
C ASP A 132 15.82 -18.29 -32.80
N GLU A 133 15.65 -17.10 -33.36
CA GLU A 133 16.39 -15.90 -32.98
C GLU A 133 15.59 -15.07 -31.96
N GLU A 134 16.27 -14.56 -30.92
CA GLU A 134 15.68 -13.66 -29.92
C GLU A 134 15.88 -12.19 -30.31
N TYR A 135 14.79 -11.45 -30.34
CA TYR A 135 14.76 -10.01 -30.59
C TYR A 135 14.48 -9.26 -29.29
N ARG A 136 15.31 -8.28 -28.97
CA ARG A 136 15.22 -7.48 -27.72
C ARG A 136 15.36 -5.98 -27.97
N ILE A 137 14.38 -5.17 -27.58
CA ILE A 137 14.45 -3.70 -27.63
C ILE A 137 13.94 -3.10 -26.32
N SER A 138 14.60 -2.06 -25.80
CA SER A 138 14.13 -1.41 -24.58
C SER A 138 12.83 -0.63 -24.84
N ILE A 139 11.92 -0.63 -23.86
CA ILE A 139 10.66 0.12 -23.95
C ILE A 139 10.93 1.62 -24.09
N SER A 140 11.98 2.11 -23.43
CA SER A 140 12.43 3.50 -23.52
C SER A 140 12.81 3.88 -24.96
N ARG A 141 13.48 2.98 -25.70
CA ARG A 141 13.83 3.21 -27.10
C ARG A 141 12.62 3.11 -28.03
N LEU A 142 11.69 2.18 -27.79
CA LEU A 142 10.42 2.12 -28.52
C LEU A 142 9.68 3.46 -28.41
N ARG A 143 9.56 3.96 -27.18
CA ARG A 143 8.89 5.23 -26.87
C ARG A 143 9.68 6.46 -27.37
N GLY A 144 10.99 6.35 -27.53
CA GLY A 144 11.89 7.45 -27.88
C GLY A 144 12.07 8.44 -26.73
N ASP A 145 12.30 7.95 -25.52
CA ASP A 145 12.53 8.82 -24.36
C ASP A 145 13.74 9.73 -24.58
N GLY A 146 13.56 11.03 -24.36
CA GLY A 146 14.57 12.06 -24.62
C GLY A 146 14.61 12.57 -26.06
N GLU A 147 13.79 12.02 -26.97
CA GLU A 147 13.68 12.48 -28.36
C GLU A 147 12.49 13.42 -28.59
N GLY A 148 11.66 13.67 -27.57
CA GLY A 148 10.49 14.55 -27.62
C GLY A 148 10.70 15.87 -26.87
N PRO A 149 9.78 16.85 -27.03
CA PRO A 149 9.83 18.11 -26.31
C PRO A 149 9.67 17.89 -24.80
N ASP A 150 10.42 18.65 -24.00
CA ASP A 150 10.32 18.56 -22.54
C ASP A 150 8.87 18.79 -22.06
N LEU A 151 8.46 17.96 -21.11
CA LEU A 151 7.13 18.08 -20.49
C LEU A 151 7.15 19.25 -19.51
N SER A 152 6.04 19.99 -19.41
CA SER A 152 5.91 21.18 -18.55
C SER A 152 6.12 20.92 -17.05
N GLY A 153 6.27 19.66 -16.64
CA GLY A 153 6.62 19.22 -15.27
C GLY A 153 8.08 18.78 -15.07
N GLY A 154 9.00 19.11 -15.98
CA GLY A 154 10.44 18.84 -15.82
C GLY A 154 10.89 17.42 -16.22
N GLY A 155 10.03 16.64 -16.86
CA GLY A 155 10.37 15.32 -17.42
C GLY A 155 10.83 15.42 -18.87
N ARG A 156 11.83 14.60 -19.25
CA ARG A 156 12.22 14.45 -20.66
C ARG A 156 11.03 13.95 -21.47
N GLY A 157 10.76 14.61 -22.61
CA GLY A 157 9.74 14.21 -23.55
C GLY A 157 10.00 12.86 -24.21
N ASN A 158 9.04 12.40 -25.00
CA ASN A 158 9.20 11.22 -25.85
C ASN A 158 8.41 11.36 -27.16
N ARG A 159 8.40 10.31 -27.99
CA ARG A 159 7.75 10.31 -29.31
C ARG A 159 6.28 9.85 -29.29
N LEU A 160 5.68 9.66 -28.11
CA LEU A 160 4.25 9.35 -28.06
C LEU A 160 3.45 10.52 -28.61
N ARG A 161 2.49 10.23 -29.48
CA ARG A 161 1.53 11.23 -29.94
C ARG A 161 0.65 11.66 -28.76
N PRO A 162 0.56 12.98 -28.47
CA PRO A 162 -0.46 13.47 -27.56
C PRO A 162 -1.84 13.22 -28.19
N TRP A 163 -2.71 12.52 -27.49
CA TRP A 163 -4.07 12.28 -27.98
C TRP A 163 -4.86 13.59 -28.03
N GLY A 164 -5.73 13.73 -29.02
CA GLY A 164 -6.67 14.84 -29.14
C GLY A 164 -7.97 14.56 -28.40
N ILE A 165 -8.76 15.61 -28.13
CA ILE A 165 -10.04 15.50 -27.42
C ILE A 165 -11.05 14.53 -28.07
N SER A 166 -10.91 14.29 -29.39
CA SER A 166 -11.75 13.39 -30.17
C SER A 166 -11.27 11.93 -30.16
N ASP A 167 -10.10 11.64 -29.61
CA ASP A 167 -9.54 10.29 -29.64
C ASP A 167 -10.17 9.42 -28.55
N VAL A 168 -10.53 8.18 -28.91
CA VAL A 168 -10.99 7.14 -27.96
C VAL A 168 -10.13 5.88 -27.99
N VAL A 169 -9.31 5.73 -29.03
CA VAL A 169 -8.42 4.60 -29.31
C VAL A 169 -7.16 5.10 -30.03
N PRO A 170 -6.05 4.35 -29.98
CA PRO A 170 -4.84 4.70 -30.72
C PRO A 170 -5.05 4.68 -32.23
N GLN A 171 -4.22 5.45 -32.95
CA GLN A 171 -4.19 5.43 -34.41
C GLN A 171 -3.52 4.14 -34.90
N GLU A 172 -4.23 3.35 -35.69
CA GLU A 172 -3.72 2.08 -36.22
C GLU A 172 -2.65 2.31 -37.32
N PRO A 173 -1.56 1.53 -37.34
CA PRO A 173 -0.64 1.48 -38.47
C PRO A 173 -1.31 0.83 -39.69
N ARG A 174 -0.76 1.09 -40.88
CA ARG A 174 -1.15 0.39 -42.11
C ARG A 174 -0.14 -0.69 -42.46
N TRP A 175 -0.62 -1.84 -42.91
CA TRP A 175 0.23 -2.87 -43.53
C TRP A 175 0.60 -2.44 -44.95
N VAL A 176 1.90 -2.48 -45.28
CA VAL A 176 2.43 -2.19 -46.62
C VAL A 176 3.17 -3.44 -47.10
N PRO A 177 2.58 -4.28 -47.98
CA PRO A 177 3.18 -5.56 -48.40
C PRO A 177 4.53 -5.45 -49.11
N ASP A 178 4.71 -4.40 -49.91
CA ASP A 178 5.90 -4.21 -50.75
C ASP A 178 6.95 -3.30 -50.11
N ALA A 179 6.83 -3.00 -48.80
CA ALA A 179 7.84 -2.22 -48.09
C ALA A 179 9.18 -2.96 -48.07
N ASP A 180 10.27 -2.22 -48.25
CA ASP A 180 11.63 -2.79 -48.16
C ASP A 180 11.80 -3.55 -46.84
N PRO A 181 12.46 -4.73 -46.85
CA PRO A 181 12.72 -5.49 -45.64
C PRO A 181 13.42 -4.63 -44.57
N VAL A 182 12.79 -4.51 -43.41
CA VAL A 182 13.37 -3.77 -42.27
C VAL A 182 14.64 -4.47 -41.75
N LEU A 183 14.66 -5.81 -41.81
CA LEU A 183 15.85 -6.63 -41.56
C LEU A 183 16.36 -7.27 -42.85
N PRO A 184 17.70 -7.30 -43.06
CA PRO A 184 18.32 -8.08 -44.13
C PRO A 184 17.89 -9.55 -44.08
N GLY A 185 17.43 -10.10 -45.21
CA GLY A 185 17.02 -11.51 -45.32
C GLY A 185 15.57 -11.81 -44.90
N SER A 186 14.81 -10.83 -44.42
CA SER A 186 13.37 -11.01 -44.18
C SER A 186 12.54 -10.79 -45.45
N ALA A 187 11.35 -11.40 -45.54
CA ALA A 187 10.41 -11.13 -46.62
C ALA A 187 9.98 -9.64 -46.64
N PRO A 188 9.63 -9.07 -47.81
CA PRO A 188 9.06 -7.73 -47.91
C PRO A 188 7.85 -7.54 -47.00
N GLY A 189 7.59 -6.28 -46.66
CA GLY A 189 6.38 -5.87 -45.95
C GLY A 189 6.65 -5.31 -44.55
N ALA A 190 5.90 -4.28 -44.17
CA ALA A 190 6.02 -3.65 -42.85
C ALA A 190 4.73 -2.93 -42.43
N TRP A 191 4.53 -2.84 -41.12
CA TRP A 191 3.56 -1.93 -40.53
C TRP A 191 4.14 -0.52 -40.45
N VAL A 192 3.44 0.47 -41.04
CA VAL A 192 3.93 1.85 -41.18
C VAL A 192 2.90 2.85 -40.65
N GLY A 193 3.38 3.86 -39.91
CA GLY A 193 2.52 4.89 -39.29
C GLY A 193 1.87 4.41 -37.99
N GLY A 194 0.85 5.15 -37.53
CA GLY A 194 0.12 4.82 -36.30
C GLY A 194 0.83 5.23 -35.00
N ASP A 195 0.14 5.00 -33.88
CA ASP A 195 0.66 5.23 -32.54
C ASP A 195 1.60 4.09 -32.10
N ILE A 196 2.57 4.41 -31.25
CA ILE A 196 3.55 3.44 -30.73
C ILE A 196 2.86 2.36 -29.88
N TRP A 197 1.86 2.74 -29.08
CA TRP A 197 1.06 1.84 -28.25
C TRP A 197 -0.32 1.65 -28.86
N LEU A 198 -0.58 0.43 -29.30
CA LEU A 198 -1.88 -0.04 -29.79
C LEU A 198 -2.57 -0.85 -28.69
N GLU A 199 -3.87 -1.10 -28.84
CA GLU A 199 -4.67 -1.85 -27.88
C GLU A 199 -5.35 -3.03 -28.57
N ARG A 200 -5.17 -4.25 -28.04
CA ARG A 200 -5.71 -5.48 -28.63
C ARG A 200 -6.49 -6.30 -27.63
N LEU A 201 -7.75 -6.59 -27.94
CA LEU A 201 -8.51 -7.63 -27.25
C LEU A 201 -7.89 -8.99 -27.56
N TYR A 202 -7.50 -9.74 -26.53
CA TYR A 202 -6.86 -11.06 -26.73
C TYR A 202 -7.58 -12.20 -26.02
N CYS A 203 -8.41 -11.91 -25.02
CA CYS A 203 -9.18 -12.92 -24.31
C CYS A 203 -10.50 -12.34 -23.79
N ILE A 204 -11.55 -13.14 -23.80
CA ILE A 204 -12.84 -12.84 -23.17
C ILE A 204 -13.11 -13.92 -22.14
N GLN A 205 -13.45 -13.50 -20.93
CA GLN A 205 -14.06 -14.38 -19.93
C GLN A 205 -15.57 -14.35 -20.12
N TRP A 206 -16.18 -15.50 -20.36
CA TRP A 206 -17.60 -15.70 -20.57
C TRP A 206 -18.28 -16.28 -19.33
N LEU A 207 -19.58 -16.03 -19.21
CA LEU A 207 -20.54 -16.74 -18.37
C LEU A 207 -21.34 -17.69 -19.27
N ASP A 208 -21.46 -18.96 -18.88
CA ASP A 208 -22.21 -19.96 -19.64
C ASP A 208 -23.69 -19.57 -19.82
N GLY A 209 -24.14 -19.57 -21.08
CA GLY A 209 -25.49 -19.15 -21.44
C GLY A 209 -26.58 -20.12 -20.95
N GLY A 210 -26.28 -21.41 -20.83
CA GLY A 210 -27.20 -22.41 -20.30
C GLY A 210 -27.47 -22.18 -18.81
N ASP A 211 -26.41 -21.93 -18.04
CA ASP A 211 -26.48 -21.61 -16.62
C ASP A 211 -27.23 -20.31 -16.34
N LEU A 212 -27.01 -19.29 -17.16
CA LEU A 212 -27.74 -18.03 -17.08
C LEU A 212 -29.23 -18.24 -17.34
N LYS A 213 -29.60 -19.02 -18.38
CA LYS A 213 -31.00 -19.37 -18.68
C LYS A 213 -31.65 -20.18 -17.56
N ALA A 214 -30.87 -21.03 -16.87
CA ALA A 214 -31.33 -21.80 -15.73
C ALA A 214 -31.41 -20.99 -14.42
N GLY A 215 -31.03 -19.70 -14.43
CA GLY A 215 -31.09 -18.83 -13.25
C GLY A 215 -30.06 -19.18 -12.17
N LYS A 216 -28.94 -19.85 -12.53
CA LYS A 216 -27.91 -20.17 -11.55
C LYS A 216 -27.27 -18.89 -11.00
N ARG A 217 -27.25 -18.75 -9.67
CA ARG A 217 -26.62 -17.60 -8.98
C ARG A 217 -25.13 -17.43 -9.32
N ARG A 218 -24.43 -18.54 -9.58
CA ARG A 218 -23.03 -18.56 -10.02
C ARG A 218 -22.95 -19.40 -11.29
N ALA A 219 -23.10 -18.73 -12.44
CA ALA A 219 -22.89 -19.37 -13.72
C ALA A 219 -21.42 -19.83 -13.86
N GLU A 220 -21.21 -20.96 -14.52
CA GLU A 220 -19.87 -21.37 -14.90
C GLU A 220 -19.22 -20.31 -15.81
N THR A 221 -17.91 -20.12 -15.61
CA THR A 221 -17.12 -19.20 -16.44
C THR A 221 -16.19 -19.97 -17.37
N PHE A 222 -15.80 -19.42 -18.50
CA PHE A 222 -14.70 -19.96 -19.29
C PHE A 222 -14.00 -18.83 -20.07
N PHE A 223 -12.83 -19.10 -20.62
CA PHE A 223 -12.01 -18.16 -21.36
C PHE A 223 -11.92 -18.58 -22.83
N SER A 224 -11.92 -17.61 -23.73
CA SER A 224 -11.65 -17.85 -25.15
C SER A 224 -10.88 -16.69 -25.76
N ALA A 225 -10.15 -16.96 -26.84
CA ALA A 225 -9.69 -15.91 -27.74
C ALA A 225 -10.91 -15.28 -28.44
N PRO A 226 -10.89 -13.98 -28.77
CA PRO A 226 -11.96 -13.35 -29.55
C PRO A 226 -12.00 -13.94 -30.96
N ASN A 227 -13.20 -14.22 -31.47
CA ASN A 227 -13.42 -14.62 -32.85
C ASN A 227 -13.81 -13.42 -33.74
N ALA A 228 -14.07 -13.66 -35.02
CA ALA A 228 -14.42 -12.60 -35.97
C ALA A 228 -15.69 -11.81 -35.57
N GLU A 229 -16.69 -12.45 -34.97
CA GLU A 229 -17.88 -11.77 -34.47
C GLU A 229 -17.56 -10.88 -33.27
N ASP A 230 -16.70 -11.34 -32.36
CA ASP A 230 -16.27 -10.54 -31.21
C ASP A 230 -15.49 -9.30 -31.66
N ILE A 231 -14.62 -9.44 -32.66
CA ILE A 231 -13.94 -8.30 -33.27
C ILE A 231 -14.94 -7.36 -33.95
N ALA A 232 -15.97 -7.87 -34.63
CA ALA A 232 -17.03 -7.03 -35.20
C ALA A 232 -17.80 -6.26 -34.11
N ARG A 233 -18.05 -6.86 -32.94
CA ARG A 233 -18.64 -6.18 -31.78
C ARG A 233 -17.71 -5.08 -31.23
N GLU A 234 -16.39 -5.28 -31.18
CA GLU A 234 -15.45 -4.23 -30.81
C GLU A 234 -15.48 -3.05 -31.80
N VAL A 235 -15.54 -3.33 -33.11
CA VAL A 235 -15.67 -2.30 -34.16
C VAL A 235 -16.99 -1.53 -34.02
N GLN A 236 -18.10 -2.21 -33.75
CA GLN A 236 -19.39 -1.58 -33.49
C GLN A 236 -19.33 -0.65 -32.27
N VAL A 237 -18.78 -1.13 -31.14
CA VAL A 237 -18.65 -0.33 -29.91
C VAL A 237 -17.76 0.90 -30.13
N ARG A 238 -16.64 0.73 -30.86
CA ARG A 238 -15.78 1.84 -31.26
C ARG A 238 -16.56 2.87 -32.09
N GLY A 239 -17.27 2.43 -33.13
CA GLY A 239 -18.04 3.33 -33.99
C GLY A 239 -19.13 4.11 -33.23
N ILE A 240 -19.79 3.48 -32.26
CA ILE A 240 -20.74 4.16 -31.38
C ILE A 240 -20.04 5.22 -30.52
N ALA A 241 -18.91 4.88 -29.89
CA ALA A 241 -18.19 5.82 -29.04
C ALA A 241 -17.65 7.01 -29.85
N GLU A 242 -16.99 6.77 -30.98
CA GLU A 242 -16.45 7.81 -31.86
C GLU A 242 -17.58 8.72 -32.40
N GLY A 243 -18.68 8.14 -32.87
CA GLY A 243 -19.80 8.89 -33.43
C GLY A 243 -20.58 9.74 -32.42
N ASN A 244 -20.50 9.41 -31.13
CA ASN A 244 -21.23 10.11 -30.07
C ASN A 244 -20.35 10.91 -29.12
N LEU A 245 -19.01 10.80 -29.18
CA LEU A 245 -18.12 11.40 -28.19
C LEU A 245 -18.37 12.90 -27.99
N ALA A 246 -18.44 13.67 -29.07
CA ALA A 246 -18.63 15.12 -29.00
C ALA A 246 -19.98 15.50 -28.37
N SER A 247 -21.07 14.78 -28.71
CA SER A 247 -22.39 15.03 -28.14
C SER A 247 -22.45 14.61 -26.66
N TRP A 248 -21.80 13.50 -26.31
CA TRP A 248 -21.65 13.05 -24.92
C TRP A 248 -20.84 14.03 -24.07
N GLN A 249 -19.73 14.55 -24.60
CA GLN A 249 -18.92 15.58 -23.95
C GLN A 249 -19.70 16.87 -23.74
N ALA A 250 -20.40 17.35 -24.76
CA ALA A 250 -21.26 18.54 -24.67
C ALA A 250 -22.37 18.36 -23.62
N ALA A 251 -22.96 17.17 -23.56
CA ALA A 251 -23.99 16.81 -22.59
C ALA A 251 -23.47 16.55 -21.16
N GLY A 252 -22.15 16.43 -20.95
CA GLY A 252 -21.60 16.03 -19.65
C GLY A 252 -21.83 14.56 -19.29
N LEU A 253 -22.00 13.71 -20.30
CA LEU A 253 -22.09 12.26 -20.18
C LEU A 253 -20.71 11.60 -20.22
N VAL A 254 -19.71 12.24 -20.83
CA VAL A 254 -18.32 11.78 -20.92
C VAL A 254 -17.39 12.96 -20.62
N PRO A 255 -16.22 12.75 -20.00
CA PRO A 255 -15.29 13.83 -19.72
C PRO A 255 -14.78 14.54 -20.98
N ASP A 256 -14.62 15.85 -20.86
CA ASP A 256 -13.92 16.73 -21.80
C ASP A 256 -12.77 17.49 -21.11
N MET A 257 -12.48 17.13 -19.86
CA MET A 257 -11.49 17.82 -19.03
C MET A 257 -10.07 17.39 -19.43
N PRO A 258 -9.15 18.33 -19.72
CA PRO A 258 -7.75 18.01 -19.91
C PRO A 258 -7.10 17.53 -18.61
N ILE A 259 -6.07 16.69 -18.73
CA ILE A 259 -5.24 16.26 -17.60
C ILE A 259 -4.21 17.36 -17.35
N GLU A 260 -4.28 17.99 -16.18
CA GLU A 260 -3.27 18.95 -15.75
C GLU A 260 -2.03 18.19 -15.27
N VAL A 261 -0.83 18.62 -15.68
CA VAL A 261 0.44 18.00 -15.28
C VAL A 261 0.66 18.13 -13.77
N GLY A 262 1.06 17.05 -13.13
CA GLY A 262 1.33 16.96 -11.68
C GLY A 262 2.12 15.69 -11.35
N GLU A 263 2.41 15.46 -10.07
CA GLU A 263 3.25 14.33 -9.62
C GLU A 263 2.66 12.97 -10.01
N LYS A 264 1.34 12.78 -9.85
CA LYS A 264 0.65 11.52 -10.18
C LYS A 264 0.04 11.54 -11.59
N THR A 265 -0.37 12.72 -12.05
CA THR A 265 -1.05 12.92 -13.33
C THR A 265 -0.09 13.00 -14.52
N LEU A 266 1.22 13.16 -14.30
CA LEU A 266 2.24 13.05 -15.34
C LEU A 266 2.34 11.62 -15.92
N GLU A 267 2.06 10.59 -15.12
CA GLU A 267 2.24 9.20 -15.54
C GLU A 267 1.39 8.85 -16.79
N PRO A 268 0.05 9.06 -16.83
CA PRO A 268 -0.76 8.88 -18.03
C PRO A 268 -0.23 9.61 -19.28
N ILE A 269 0.24 10.85 -19.12
CA ILE A 269 0.74 11.66 -20.22
C ILE A 269 2.04 11.06 -20.75
N ARG A 270 3.00 10.81 -19.85
CA ARG A 270 4.35 10.37 -20.19
C ARG A 270 4.39 8.94 -20.73
N THR A 271 3.55 8.04 -20.24
CA THR A 271 3.62 6.62 -20.61
C THR A 271 2.61 6.20 -21.68
N ARG A 272 1.56 7.00 -21.90
CA ARG A 272 0.48 6.68 -22.87
C ARG A 272 0.15 7.80 -23.86
N GLY A 273 0.62 9.03 -23.65
CA GLY A 273 0.22 10.18 -24.48
C GLY A 273 -1.21 10.67 -24.18
N TRP A 274 -1.80 10.24 -23.07
CA TRP A 274 -3.17 10.62 -22.71
C TRP A 274 -3.21 12.03 -22.13
N THR A 275 -3.95 12.93 -22.77
CA THR A 275 -4.06 14.36 -22.41
C THR A 275 -5.44 14.78 -21.88
N TYR A 276 -6.46 13.92 -21.98
CA TYR A 276 -7.82 14.14 -21.46
C TYR A 276 -8.28 12.96 -20.60
N TRP A 277 -9.11 13.23 -19.61
CA TRP A 277 -9.55 12.22 -18.64
C TRP A 277 -10.37 11.08 -19.26
N HIS A 278 -11.07 11.29 -20.38
CA HIS A 278 -11.81 10.22 -21.06
C HIS A 278 -10.87 9.20 -21.72
N HIS A 279 -9.60 9.55 -22.00
CA HIS A 279 -8.63 8.61 -22.57
C HIS A 279 -8.30 7.45 -21.63
N LEU A 280 -8.55 7.59 -20.32
CA LEU A 280 -8.41 6.48 -19.38
C LEU A 280 -9.50 5.42 -19.58
N PHE A 281 -10.49 5.62 -20.45
CA PHE A 281 -11.65 4.75 -20.61
C PHE A 281 -11.78 4.27 -22.07
N GLY A 282 -11.75 2.94 -22.27
CA GLY A 282 -11.98 2.35 -23.59
C GLY A 282 -13.39 2.60 -24.12
N PRO A 283 -13.63 2.42 -25.43
CA PRO A 283 -14.94 2.64 -26.05
C PRO A 283 -16.10 1.95 -25.31
N ARG A 284 -15.88 0.71 -24.86
CA ARG A 284 -16.86 -0.07 -24.08
C ARG A 284 -17.20 0.59 -22.75
N HIS A 285 -16.18 1.10 -22.04
CA HIS A 285 -16.38 1.84 -20.80
C HIS A 285 -17.16 3.13 -21.06
N LEU A 286 -16.78 3.90 -22.08
CA LEU A 286 -17.46 5.15 -22.44
C LEU A 286 -18.93 4.92 -22.76
N LEU A 287 -19.25 3.91 -23.58
CA LEU A 287 -20.62 3.53 -23.91
C LEU A 287 -21.42 3.18 -22.66
N MET A 288 -20.96 2.24 -21.83
CA MET A 288 -21.68 1.81 -20.63
C MET A 288 -21.91 2.98 -19.65
N LEU A 289 -20.87 3.78 -19.41
CA LEU A 289 -20.93 4.88 -18.44
C LEU A 289 -21.78 6.06 -18.96
N ALA A 290 -21.69 6.38 -20.25
CA ALA A 290 -22.54 7.40 -20.87
C ALA A 290 -24.01 6.99 -20.84
N THR A 291 -24.32 5.73 -21.17
CA THR A 291 -25.68 5.19 -21.07
C THR A 291 -26.19 5.21 -19.64
N ALA A 292 -25.35 4.83 -18.66
CA ALA A 292 -25.73 4.89 -17.24
C ALA A 292 -26.05 6.33 -16.79
N ARG A 293 -25.19 7.29 -17.13
CA ARG A 293 -25.44 8.72 -16.86
C ARG A 293 -26.70 9.21 -17.55
N GLN A 294 -26.92 8.83 -18.81
CA GLN A 294 -28.09 9.24 -19.56
C GLN A 294 -29.38 8.64 -18.97
N ALA A 295 -29.37 7.38 -18.53
CA ALA A 295 -30.50 6.74 -17.87
C ALA A 295 -30.81 7.34 -16.49
N ALA A 296 -29.79 7.90 -15.82
CA ALA A 296 -29.91 8.57 -14.53
C ALA A 296 -30.30 10.06 -14.64
N ARG A 297 -30.20 10.67 -15.83
CA ARG A 297 -30.72 12.02 -16.05
C ARG A 297 -32.22 12.02 -15.83
N SER A 298 -32.69 12.79 -14.85
CA SER A 298 -34.07 12.86 -14.33
C SER A 298 -34.41 11.90 -13.18
N ALA A 299 -33.43 11.21 -12.60
CA ALA A 299 -33.61 10.44 -11.37
C ALA A 299 -34.05 11.32 -10.19
N LYS A 300 -35.03 10.88 -9.40
CA LYS A 300 -35.45 11.56 -8.16
C LYS A 300 -34.37 11.50 -7.09
N ALA A 301 -33.52 10.47 -7.14
CA ALA A 301 -32.37 10.25 -6.28
C ALA A 301 -31.02 10.56 -6.97
N SER A 302 -30.98 11.52 -7.90
CA SER A 302 -29.79 11.85 -8.71
C SER A 302 -28.50 12.10 -7.91
N ALA A 303 -28.56 12.80 -6.78
CA ALA A 303 -27.38 13.00 -5.93
C ALA A 303 -26.87 11.69 -5.29
N ALA A 304 -27.77 10.79 -4.88
CA ALA A 304 -27.36 9.47 -4.39
C ALA A 304 -26.74 8.62 -5.52
N TRP A 305 -27.28 8.75 -6.72
CA TRP A 305 -26.76 8.10 -7.91
C TRP A 305 -25.33 8.56 -8.24
N ASP A 306 -25.03 9.86 -8.21
CA ASP A 306 -23.68 10.39 -8.49
C ASP A 306 -22.61 9.85 -7.53
N VAL A 307 -22.95 9.66 -6.24
CA VAL A 307 -22.05 9.04 -5.25
C VAL A 307 -21.74 7.59 -5.62
N VAL A 308 -22.76 6.84 -6.06
CA VAL A 308 -22.63 5.43 -6.42
C VAL A 308 -21.95 5.26 -7.78
N PHE A 309 -22.22 6.16 -8.71
CA PHE A 309 -21.50 6.25 -9.98
C PHE A 309 -20.01 6.48 -9.76
N ALA A 310 -19.62 7.38 -8.84
CA ALA A 310 -18.21 7.57 -8.47
C ALA A 310 -17.57 6.28 -7.93
N ARG A 311 -18.29 5.49 -7.13
CA ARG A 311 -17.83 4.15 -6.69
C ARG A 311 -17.60 3.21 -7.88
N ALA A 312 -18.49 3.21 -8.86
CA ALA A 312 -18.33 2.40 -10.08
C ALA A 312 -17.14 2.85 -10.93
N LEU A 313 -16.88 4.15 -11.06
CA LEU A 313 -15.70 4.69 -11.77
C LEU A 313 -14.38 4.16 -11.21
N GLY A 314 -14.30 3.90 -9.89
CA GLY A 314 -13.14 3.25 -9.25
C GLY A 314 -12.92 1.79 -9.66
N ARG A 315 -13.81 1.21 -10.47
CA ARG A 315 -13.83 -0.18 -10.93
C ARG A 315 -13.82 -0.32 -12.45
N VAL A 316 -13.69 0.77 -13.21
CA VAL A 316 -13.76 0.68 -14.67
C VAL A 316 -12.86 1.73 -15.31
N SER A 317 -11.80 1.28 -15.98
CA SER A 317 -10.92 2.11 -16.84
C SER A 317 -9.87 1.21 -17.50
N ARG A 318 -8.98 1.77 -18.31
CA ARG A 318 -7.74 1.12 -18.77
C ARG A 318 -6.72 0.92 -17.63
N LEU A 319 -7.00 1.46 -16.45
CA LEU A 319 -6.18 1.34 -15.24
C LEU A 319 -6.67 0.21 -14.32
N THR A 320 -7.53 -0.68 -14.79
CA THR A 320 -7.90 -1.90 -14.05
C THR A 320 -7.11 -3.08 -14.58
N HIS A 321 -6.21 -3.64 -13.75
CA HIS A 321 -5.46 -4.85 -14.12
C HIS A 321 -6.30 -6.11 -13.90
N TRP A 322 -5.88 -7.21 -14.53
CA TRP A 322 -6.44 -8.53 -14.31
C TRP A 322 -5.78 -9.18 -13.09
N ALA A 323 -6.55 -9.45 -12.04
CA ALA A 323 -6.09 -10.23 -10.90
C ALA A 323 -6.30 -11.72 -11.21
N VAL A 324 -5.18 -12.40 -11.45
CA VAL A 324 -5.15 -13.84 -11.71
C VAL A 324 -5.49 -14.60 -10.43
N GLY A 325 -6.56 -15.38 -10.46
CA GLY A 325 -7.02 -16.22 -9.37
C GLY A 325 -6.05 -17.36 -9.08
N SER A 326 -6.04 -17.82 -7.83
CA SER A 326 -5.16 -18.85 -7.30
C SER A 326 -5.97 -19.87 -6.49
N PRO A 327 -5.63 -21.17 -6.58
CA PRO A 327 -6.33 -22.22 -5.83
C PRO A 327 -6.04 -22.18 -4.32
N GLY A 328 -5.32 -21.15 -3.84
CA GLY A 328 -4.87 -21.04 -2.47
C GLY A 328 -3.63 -21.88 -2.20
N LYS A 329 -3.02 -21.66 -1.04
CA LYS A 329 -1.91 -22.45 -0.49
C LYS A 329 -2.16 -22.60 1.02
N PRO A 330 -1.50 -23.51 1.75
CA PRO A 330 -1.66 -23.59 3.20
C PRO A 330 -1.45 -22.21 3.85
N GLY A 331 -2.47 -21.71 4.55
CA GLY A 331 -2.48 -20.37 5.17
C GLY A 331 -2.94 -19.21 4.28
N VAL A 332 -3.25 -19.44 3.00
CA VAL A 332 -3.75 -18.42 2.04
C VAL A 332 -5.00 -18.95 1.35
N ALA A 333 -6.13 -18.28 1.57
CA ALA A 333 -7.41 -18.65 0.98
C ALA A 333 -7.36 -18.60 -0.57
N PRO A 334 -8.07 -19.49 -1.27
CA PRO A 334 -8.24 -19.39 -2.71
C PRO A 334 -8.92 -18.07 -3.09
N ASN A 335 -8.60 -17.55 -4.26
CA ASN A 335 -9.25 -16.38 -4.84
C ASN A 335 -9.63 -16.62 -6.31
N GLY A 336 -10.68 -15.94 -6.76
CA GLY A 336 -11.17 -16.02 -8.13
C GLY A 336 -10.46 -15.05 -9.06
N ASP A 337 -10.50 -15.35 -10.36
CA ASP A 337 -10.05 -14.43 -11.39
C ASP A 337 -11.02 -13.23 -11.50
N GLY A 338 -10.48 -12.02 -11.67
CA GLY A 338 -11.31 -10.83 -11.84
C GLY A 338 -10.53 -9.55 -12.10
N ALA A 339 -11.21 -8.53 -12.60
CA ALA A 339 -10.59 -7.22 -12.76
C ALA A 339 -10.39 -6.56 -11.38
N ALA A 340 -9.27 -5.87 -11.16
CA ALA A 340 -9.03 -5.10 -9.94
C ALA A 340 -9.73 -3.72 -9.98
N GLY A 341 -9.58 -2.93 -8.91
CA GLY A 341 -9.94 -1.51 -8.89
C GLY A 341 -8.81 -0.62 -9.42
N VAL A 342 -9.16 0.61 -9.82
CA VAL A 342 -8.22 1.61 -10.37
C VAL A 342 -7.15 2.00 -9.35
N PHE A 343 -7.57 2.28 -8.12
CA PHE A 343 -6.72 2.83 -7.06
C PHE A 343 -6.19 1.78 -6.08
N TYR A 344 -5.88 0.57 -6.55
CA TYR A 344 -5.43 -0.54 -5.68
C TYR A 344 -4.17 -0.23 -4.86
N ASN A 345 -3.34 0.73 -5.31
CA ASN A 345 -2.19 1.29 -4.60
C ASN A 345 -2.21 2.85 -4.61
N GLN A 346 -3.40 3.46 -4.74
CA GLN A 346 -3.59 4.93 -4.73
C GLN A 346 -2.81 5.68 -5.84
N ALA A 347 -2.67 5.09 -7.03
CA ALA A 347 -1.97 5.71 -8.16
C ALA A 347 -2.67 5.44 -9.51
N PHE A 348 -2.30 6.22 -10.54
CA PHE A 348 -2.75 6.04 -11.92
C PHE A 348 -1.83 5.10 -12.70
N ASN A 349 -1.88 3.80 -12.37
CA ASN A 349 -0.98 2.80 -12.97
C ASN A 349 -1.37 2.48 -14.41
N THR A 350 -0.51 2.84 -15.36
CA THR A 350 -0.70 2.49 -16.78
C THR A 350 -0.16 1.09 -17.05
N PHE A 351 -1.03 0.12 -17.33
CA PHE A 351 -0.65 -1.28 -17.52
C PHE A 351 -0.36 -1.65 -18.99
N TYR A 352 0.51 -2.65 -19.21
CA TYR A 352 0.64 -3.29 -20.52
C TYR A 352 -0.53 -4.23 -20.82
N MET A 353 -1.22 -4.71 -19.79
CA MET A 353 -2.44 -5.51 -19.90
C MET A 353 -3.48 -4.94 -18.96
N TYR A 354 -4.71 -4.78 -19.45
CA TYR A 354 -5.81 -4.30 -18.64
C TYR A 354 -7.07 -5.14 -18.90
N ALA A 355 -7.95 -5.16 -17.91
CA ALA A 355 -9.22 -5.84 -17.97
C ALA A 355 -10.35 -4.81 -18.03
N ALA A 356 -11.21 -4.90 -19.03
CA ALA A 356 -12.47 -4.19 -19.07
C ALA A 356 -13.58 -5.10 -18.53
N ARG A 357 -14.32 -4.62 -17.53
CA ARG A 357 -15.52 -5.30 -17.06
C ARG A 357 -16.61 -5.25 -18.12
N SER A 358 -17.42 -6.29 -18.22
CA SER A 358 -18.73 -6.15 -18.84
C SER A 358 -19.67 -5.38 -17.91
N PHE A 359 -20.79 -4.93 -18.44
CA PHE A 359 -21.85 -4.32 -17.66
C PHE A 359 -22.41 -5.31 -16.61
N GLN A 360 -22.47 -6.59 -16.95
CA GLN A 360 -22.92 -7.63 -16.01
C GLN A 360 -22.04 -7.74 -14.76
N ASP A 361 -20.73 -7.52 -14.87
CA ASP A 361 -19.82 -7.45 -13.71
C ASP A 361 -19.85 -6.07 -13.05
N LEU A 362 -19.99 -5.00 -13.84
CA LEU A 362 -20.00 -3.63 -13.33
C LEU A 362 -21.27 -3.26 -12.54
N ARG A 363 -22.43 -3.83 -12.89
CA ARG A 363 -23.74 -3.47 -12.29
C ARG A 363 -23.78 -3.62 -10.78
N GLU A 364 -23.03 -4.55 -10.20
CA GLU A 364 -22.95 -4.74 -8.74
C GLU A 364 -22.35 -3.51 -8.03
N TRP A 365 -21.52 -2.74 -8.73
CA TRP A 365 -20.91 -1.52 -8.22
C TRP A 365 -21.79 -0.28 -8.36
N LEU A 366 -22.91 -0.40 -9.09
CA LEU A 366 -23.93 0.63 -9.25
C LEU A 366 -25.07 0.51 -8.22
N ALA A 367 -24.97 -0.42 -7.27
CA ALA A 367 -25.95 -0.64 -6.22
C ALA A 367 -25.35 -0.52 -4.81
N VAL A 368 -26.17 -0.07 -3.86
CA VAL A 368 -25.83 -0.02 -2.43
C VAL A 368 -26.59 -1.12 -1.70
N ASP A 369 -25.88 -1.88 -0.87
CA ASP A 369 -26.51 -2.82 0.06
C ASP A 369 -26.88 -2.08 1.35
N PHE A 370 -28.17 -2.03 1.65
CA PHE A 370 -28.72 -1.38 2.84
C PHE A 370 -28.90 -2.34 4.03
N THR A 371 -28.50 -3.62 3.89
CA THR A 371 -28.65 -4.63 4.93
C THR A 371 -27.97 -4.19 6.24
N GLY A 372 -28.75 -4.17 7.32
CA GLY A 372 -28.25 -3.81 8.65
C GLY A 372 -28.00 -2.32 8.89
N MET A 373 -28.32 -1.44 7.94
CA MET A 373 -28.09 0.00 8.08
C MET A 373 -29.14 0.66 8.98
N ARG A 374 -28.73 1.65 9.78
CA ARG A 374 -29.64 2.41 10.68
C ARG A 374 -29.73 3.88 10.26
N PRO A 375 -30.93 4.49 10.29
CA PRO A 375 -31.09 5.88 9.90
C PRO A 375 -30.36 6.80 10.87
N PHE A 376 -29.84 7.91 10.33
CA PHE A 376 -29.31 9.02 11.10
C PHE A 376 -30.48 9.91 11.51
N LEU A 377 -30.65 10.13 12.81
CA LEU A 377 -31.85 10.78 13.37
C LEU A 377 -31.66 12.26 13.71
N ASN A 378 -30.47 12.81 13.48
CA ASN A 378 -30.14 14.19 13.85
C ASN A 378 -30.06 15.10 12.62
N SER A 379 -29.87 16.40 12.85
CA SER A 379 -29.54 17.34 11.77
C SER A 379 -28.05 17.27 11.45
N ALA A 380 -27.72 17.43 10.16
CA ALA A 380 -26.35 17.54 9.71
C ALA A 380 -26.27 18.51 8.53
N ARG A 381 -25.17 19.28 8.45
CA ARG A 381 -24.85 20.16 7.34
C ARG A 381 -23.56 19.70 6.70
N VAL A 382 -23.58 19.52 5.38
CA VAL A 382 -22.37 19.24 4.60
C VAL A 382 -22.11 20.44 3.70
N SER A 383 -20.88 20.94 3.75
CA SER A 383 -20.43 22.04 2.91
C SER A 383 -19.02 21.77 2.39
N THR A 384 -18.62 22.61 1.45
CA THR A 384 -17.39 22.50 0.67
C THR A 384 -16.62 23.81 0.92
N GLY A 385 -15.41 23.73 1.48
CA GLY A 385 -14.67 24.92 1.89
C GLY A 385 -13.21 24.63 2.22
N GLU A 386 -12.45 25.69 2.38
CA GLU A 386 -11.03 25.64 2.73
C GLU A 386 -10.84 25.61 4.25
N ALA A 387 -9.94 24.76 4.75
CA ALA A 387 -9.72 24.60 6.20
C ALA A 387 -9.24 25.89 6.89
N ARG A 388 -8.62 26.82 6.15
CA ARG A 388 -8.17 28.14 6.65
C ARG A 388 -9.29 29.18 6.71
N SER A 389 -10.44 28.91 6.09
CA SER A 389 -11.56 29.84 6.00
C SER A 389 -12.86 29.14 6.40
N LEU A 390 -13.00 28.91 7.71
CA LEU A 390 -14.16 28.24 8.28
C LEU A 390 -15.29 29.24 8.53
N PRO A 391 -16.54 28.96 8.09
CA PRO A 391 -17.65 29.89 8.23
C PRO A 391 -18.39 29.81 9.57
N GLU A 392 -18.23 28.73 10.34
CA GLU A 392 -18.96 28.48 11.59
C GLU A 392 -18.02 28.30 12.78
N THR A 393 -18.58 28.36 13.99
CA THR A 393 -17.91 28.02 15.25
C THR A 393 -18.35 26.64 15.72
N SER A 394 -17.44 25.85 16.28
CA SER A 394 -17.72 24.50 16.77
C SER A 394 -17.08 24.27 18.14
N ASP A 395 -17.74 23.50 19.00
CA ASP A 395 -17.17 23.07 20.29
C ASP A 395 -16.04 22.04 20.09
N ILE A 396 -16.17 21.20 19.06
CA ILE A 396 -15.25 20.12 18.75
C ILE A 396 -14.98 20.09 17.24
N TRP A 397 -13.70 20.07 16.88
CA TRP A 397 -13.22 19.79 15.53
C TRP A 397 -12.62 18.38 15.47
N VAL A 398 -12.97 17.58 14.47
CA VAL A 398 -12.39 16.24 14.26
C VAL A 398 -11.91 16.15 12.82
N TYR A 399 -10.63 15.81 12.62
CA TYR A 399 -10.05 15.80 11.29
C TYR A 399 -8.87 14.84 11.15
N ASP A 400 -8.65 14.41 9.91
CA ASP A 400 -7.53 13.61 9.43
C ASP A 400 -6.82 14.41 8.32
N PRO A 401 -5.81 15.22 8.66
CA PRO A 401 -5.17 16.13 7.71
C PRO A 401 -3.99 15.43 6.98
N PRO A 402 -3.47 16.01 5.89
CA PRO A 402 -2.38 15.40 5.13
C PRO A 402 -1.05 15.49 5.88
N TYR A 403 -0.23 14.42 5.81
CA TYR A 403 1.12 14.37 6.41
C TYR A 403 2.15 13.75 5.48
N ALA A 404 3.36 14.33 5.41
CA ALA A 404 4.55 13.74 4.79
C ALA A 404 4.28 13.15 3.39
N ASP A 405 4.35 11.82 3.27
CA ASP A 405 4.09 11.04 2.05
C ASP A 405 2.58 10.84 1.78
N ALA A 406 1.75 11.83 2.15
CA ALA A 406 0.32 11.77 1.95
C ALA A 406 -0.04 11.54 0.48
N VAL A 407 -1.13 10.80 0.30
CA VAL A 407 -1.74 10.58 -1.02
C VAL A 407 -2.06 11.92 -1.68
N ASN A 408 -1.68 12.08 -2.95
CA ASN A 408 -1.96 13.29 -3.73
C ASN A 408 -3.43 13.36 -4.15
N TYR A 409 -4.34 13.50 -3.18
CA TYR A 409 -5.80 13.53 -3.39
C TYR A 409 -6.25 14.65 -4.32
N HIS A 410 -5.55 15.79 -4.31
CA HIS A 410 -5.84 16.93 -5.19
C HIS A 410 -5.67 16.58 -6.68
N GLU A 411 -4.75 15.68 -7.01
CA GLU A 411 -4.63 15.16 -8.38
C GLU A 411 -5.55 13.97 -8.63
N ILE A 412 -5.65 13.03 -7.67
CA ILE A 412 -6.46 11.82 -7.84
C ILE A 412 -7.95 12.12 -8.00
N THR A 413 -8.45 13.16 -7.30
CA THR A 413 -9.87 13.52 -7.31
C THR A 413 -10.32 14.07 -8.67
N GLU A 414 -9.39 14.55 -9.50
CA GLU A 414 -9.68 15.00 -10.87
C GLU A 414 -10.27 13.90 -11.74
N TYR A 415 -9.91 12.64 -11.50
CA TYR A 415 -10.51 11.48 -12.15
C TYR A 415 -12.03 11.44 -11.98
N PHE A 416 -12.54 11.82 -10.80
CA PHE A 416 -13.97 11.86 -10.52
C PHE A 416 -14.62 13.18 -10.94
N ILE A 417 -13.93 14.32 -10.69
CA ILE A 417 -14.40 15.64 -11.10
C ILE A 417 -14.66 15.67 -12.60
N ALA A 418 -13.76 15.08 -13.40
CA ALA A 418 -13.88 15.04 -14.85
C ALA A 418 -15.21 14.45 -15.35
N TRP A 419 -15.79 13.50 -14.61
CA TRP A 419 -17.09 12.91 -14.91
C TRP A 419 -18.28 13.66 -14.32
N LEU A 420 -18.12 14.22 -13.11
CA LEU A 420 -19.24 14.73 -12.31
C LEU A 420 -19.47 16.24 -12.45
N ARG A 421 -18.46 17.02 -12.86
CA ARG A 421 -18.50 18.49 -12.87
C ARG A 421 -19.57 19.10 -13.77
N LYS A 422 -20.03 18.37 -14.80
CA LYS A 422 -21.04 18.85 -15.76
C LYS A 422 -22.43 18.37 -15.36
N ASN A 423 -23.30 19.34 -15.10
CA ASN A 423 -24.69 19.12 -14.65
C ASN A 423 -24.83 18.34 -13.33
N PRO A 424 -24.06 18.68 -12.27
CA PRO A 424 -24.24 18.07 -10.96
C PRO A 424 -25.66 18.33 -10.41
N PRO A 425 -26.31 17.35 -9.76
CA PRO A 425 -27.62 17.53 -9.14
C PRO A 425 -27.52 18.25 -7.79
N ALA A 426 -28.63 18.81 -7.30
CA ALA A 426 -28.68 19.36 -5.95
C ALA A 426 -28.42 18.29 -4.87
N PRO A 427 -27.61 18.57 -3.83
CA PRO A 427 -27.01 19.87 -3.50
C PRO A 427 -25.60 20.08 -4.10
N PHE A 428 -25.11 19.19 -4.96
CA PHE A 428 -23.78 19.29 -5.55
C PHE A 428 -23.68 20.35 -6.64
N ASP A 429 -24.82 20.84 -7.15
CA ASP A 429 -24.93 22.00 -8.03
C ASP A 429 -24.41 23.31 -7.40
N GLN A 430 -24.38 23.38 -6.08
CA GLN A 430 -23.84 24.51 -5.31
C GLN A 430 -22.36 24.34 -4.95
N TRP A 431 -21.74 23.20 -5.31
CA TRP A 431 -20.36 22.90 -4.95
C TRP A 431 -19.37 23.36 -6.00
N MET A 432 -18.12 23.55 -5.58
CA MET A 432 -17.02 23.88 -6.48
C MET A 432 -16.45 22.60 -7.09
N TRP A 433 -16.42 22.54 -8.42
CA TRP A 433 -16.00 21.36 -9.19
C TRP A 433 -14.64 21.56 -9.88
N ASP A 434 -13.67 21.94 -9.09
CA ASP A 434 -12.24 21.98 -9.41
C ASP A 434 -11.45 21.17 -8.37
N SER A 435 -10.20 20.84 -8.69
CA SER A 435 -9.34 20.03 -7.80
C SER A 435 -8.80 20.77 -6.60
N ARG A 436 -8.89 22.11 -6.60
CA ARG A 436 -8.30 22.97 -5.57
C ARG A 436 -6.82 22.70 -5.31
N ARG A 437 -6.05 22.26 -6.34
CA ARG A 437 -4.60 22.03 -6.24
C ARG A 437 -3.86 23.17 -5.52
N PRO A 438 -4.14 24.46 -5.80
CA PRO A 438 -3.45 25.57 -5.13
C PRO A 438 -3.73 25.69 -3.62
N LEU A 439 -4.84 25.11 -3.14
CA LEU A 439 -5.24 25.12 -1.73
C LEU A 439 -4.81 23.83 -1.01
N ALA A 440 -4.29 22.84 -1.73
CA ALA A 440 -3.88 21.59 -1.15
C ALA A 440 -2.67 21.79 -0.23
N ILE A 441 -2.81 21.36 1.02
CA ILE A 441 -1.71 21.29 1.97
C ILE A 441 -0.86 20.08 1.58
N GLN A 442 0.24 20.32 0.87
CA GLN A 442 1.16 19.27 0.40
C GLN A 442 2.10 18.89 1.55
N GLY A 443 2.21 17.61 1.88
CA GLY A 443 2.74 17.10 3.16
C GLY A 443 4.20 17.40 3.53
N LYS A 444 4.95 18.25 2.82
CA LYS A 444 6.39 18.46 3.04
C LYS A 444 6.84 19.92 2.94
N GLY A 445 7.86 20.26 3.73
CA GLY A 445 8.60 21.52 3.63
C GLY A 445 7.98 22.67 4.43
N GLU A 446 8.49 23.87 4.21
CA GLU A 446 8.09 25.05 5.01
C GLU A 446 6.65 25.47 4.75
N LYS A 447 6.23 25.43 3.48
CA LYS A 447 4.86 25.76 3.07
C LYS A 447 3.84 24.84 3.75
N PHE A 448 4.16 23.56 3.86
CA PHE A 448 3.34 22.58 4.60
C PHE A 448 3.06 23.02 6.04
N ARG A 449 4.14 23.32 6.80
CA ARG A 449 3.99 23.72 8.21
C ARG A 449 3.17 25.00 8.33
N SER A 450 3.47 26.00 7.51
CA SER A 450 2.72 27.27 7.52
C SER A 450 1.25 27.07 7.22
N ASP A 451 0.91 26.33 6.15
CA ASP A 451 -0.47 26.09 5.76
C ASP A 451 -1.23 25.28 6.84
N MET A 452 -0.57 24.29 7.47
CA MET A 452 -1.14 23.50 8.57
C MET A 452 -1.38 24.34 9.82
N VAL A 453 -0.42 25.20 10.19
CA VAL A 453 -0.58 26.15 11.30
C VAL A 453 -1.80 27.03 11.07
N ASP A 454 -1.95 27.59 9.87
CA ASP A 454 -3.07 28.47 9.55
C ASP A 454 -4.41 27.74 9.61
N ALA A 455 -4.47 26.48 9.15
CA ALA A 455 -5.68 25.66 9.25
C ALA A 455 -6.03 25.33 10.71
N PHE A 456 -5.04 24.95 11.52
CA PHE A 456 -5.26 24.61 12.94
C PHE A 456 -5.65 25.85 13.76
N ARG A 457 -5.04 27.00 13.45
CA ARG A 457 -5.37 28.28 14.05
C ARG A 457 -6.79 28.72 13.67
N ALA A 458 -7.18 28.60 12.40
CA ALA A 458 -8.53 28.92 11.97
C ALA A 458 -9.59 28.10 12.73
N MET A 459 -9.32 26.81 12.99
CA MET A 459 -10.18 25.97 13.85
C MET A 459 -10.15 26.43 15.31
N ALA A 460 -8.99 26.82 15.84
CA ALA A 460 -8.84 27.28 17.22
C ALA A 460 -9.60 28.60 17.46
N ASP A 461 -9.50 29.56 16.53
CA ASP A 461 -10.20 30.84 16.59
C ASP A 461 -11.72 30.69 16.51
N ARG A 462 -12.19 29.58 15.91
CA ARG A 462 -13.60 29.21 15.77
C ARG A 462 -14.08 28.20 16.81
N MET A 463 -13.42 28.14 17.96
CA MET A 463 -13.70 27.20 19.04
C MET A 463 -13.71 27.93 20.39
N PRO A 464 -14.56 27.56 21.36
CA PRO A 464 -14.49 28.13 22.71
C PRO A 464 -13.19 27.71 23.43
N ASP A 465 -12.87 28.38 24.53
CA ASP A 465 -11.61 28.12 25.27
C ASP A 465 -11.54 26.72 25.88
N ASN A 466 -12.69 26.14 26.22
CA ASN A 466 -12.84 24.76 26.68
C ASN A 466 -13.14 23.76 25.55
N GLY A 467 -13.09 24.19 24.28
CA GLY A 467 -13.31 23.32 23.13
C GLY A 467 -12.13 22.38 22.85
N LEU A 468 -12.32 21.52 21.85
CA LEU A 468 -11.39 20.45 21.48
C LEU A 468 -11.11 20.42 19.98
N GLN A 469 -9.86 20.13 19.61
CA GLN A 469 -9.56 19.57 18.29
C GLN A 469 -9.05 18.14 18.45
N VAL A 470 -9.56 17.21 17.66
CA VAL A 470 -9.12 15.81 17.63
C VAL A 470 -8.50 15.54 16.27
N CYS A 471 -7.19 15.37 16.29
CA CYS A 471 -6.35 15.24 15.11
C CYS A 471 -5.84 13.80 15.00
N MET A 472 -6.19 13.08 13.95
CA MET A 472 -5.61 11.77 13.65
C MET A 472 -4.19 11.97 13.10
N PHE A 473 -3.19 11.26 13.63
CA PHE A 473 -1.78 11.39 13.23
C PHE A 473 -1.03 10.06 13.35
N THR A 474 -0.28 9.71 12.31
CA THR A 474 0.56 8.50 12.28
C THR A 474 1.79 8.71 11.42
N HIS A 475 2.98 8.65 12.02
CA HIS A 475 4.24 8.70 11.27
C HIS A 475 5.40 8.05 12.06
N GLN A 476 6.37 7.45 11.37
CA GLN A 476 7.57 6.84 12.01
C GLN A 476 8.73 7.83 12.16
N ASP A 477 8.83 8.80 11.26
CA ASP A 477 9.89 9.81 11.25
C ASP A 477 9.74 10.84 12.38
N ALA A 478 10.77 10.96 13.21
CA ALA A 478 10.84 11.90 14.33
C ALA A 478 10.78 13.37 13.89
N GLY A 479 11.27 13.71 12.69
CA GLY A 479 11.22 15.06 12.14
C GLY A 479 9.79 15.51 11.84
N VAL A 480 8.94 14.60 11.36
CA VAL A 480 7.51 14.88 11.13
C VAL A 480 6.77 15.08 12.46
N TRP A 481 7.12 14.35 13.52
CA TRP A 481 6.60 14.62 14.87
C TRP A 481 7.06 15.97 15.41
N ALA A 482 8.30 16.38 15.14
CA ALA A 482 8.79 17.70 15.49
C ALA A 482 8.07 18.80 14.70
N ASP A 483 7.74 18.57 13.42
CA ASP A 483 6.90 19.47 12.64
C ASP A 483 5.51 19.61 13.26
N MET A 484 4.89 18.50 13.70
CA MET A 484 3.60 18.53 14.38
C MET A 484 3.65 19.35 15.68
N ALA A 485 4.69 19.20 16.50
CA ALA A 485 4.88 20.03 17.69
C ALA A 485 4.93 21.53 17.33
N GLY A 486 5.69 21.88 16.28
CA GLY A 486 5.73 23.23 15.72
C GLY A 486 4.35 23.72 15.25
N ILE A 487 3.59 22.88 14.54
CA ILE A 487 2.26 23.22 14.07
C ILE A 487 1.31 23.53 15.23
N VAL A 488 1.30 22.67 16.25
CA VAL A 488 0.47 22.84 17.46
C VAL A 488 0.83 24.14 18.19
N TRP A 489 2.11 24.41 18.43
CA TRP A 489 2.54 25.66 19.06
C TRP A 489 2.18 26.89 18.23
N GLY A 490 2.48 26.86 16.93
CA GLY A 490 2.19 27.95 16.01
C GLY A 490 0.70 28.28 15.95
N ALA A 491 -0.16 27.28 16.07
CA ALA A 491 -1.61 27.44 16.12
C ALA A 491 -2.16 27.92 17.48
N GLY A 492 -1.30 28.12 18.50
CA GLY A 492 -1.73 28.49 19.86
C GLY A 492 -2.41 27.35 20.62
N LEU A 493 -2.15 26.11 20.21
CA LEU A 493 -2.73 24.91 20.80
C LEU A 493 -1.71 24.20 21.71
N ARG A 494 -2.21 23.24 22.48
CA ARG A 494 -1.44 22.25 23.23
C ARG A 494 -2.09 20.88 23.14
N VAL A 495 -1.29 19.82 23.11
CA VAL A 495 -1.76 18.44 23.26
C VAL A 495 -2.10 18.22 24.73
N THR A 496 -3.26 17.62 25.00
CA THR A 496 -3.75 17.32 26.36
C THR A 496 -4.04 15.86 26.60
N ALA A 497 -4.12 15.08 25.52
CA ALA A 497 -4.08 13.63 25.56
C ALA A 497 -3.64 13.12 24.19
N ALA A 498 -3.00 11.96 24.19
CA ALA A 498 -2.72 11.18 22.99
C ALA A 498 -3.35 9.80 23.15
N TRP A 499 -4.31 9.47 22.28
CA TRP A 499 -5.04 8.22 22.34
C TRP A 499 -4.53 7.28 21.27
N TYR A 500 -3.97 6.16 21.71
CA TYR A 500 -3.42 5.17 20.80
C TYR A 500 -4.50 4.16 20.41
N VAL A 501 -4.72 3.99 19.11
CA VAL A 501 -5.76 3.10 18.57
C VAL A 501 -5.11 2.04 17.69
N SER A 502 -5.26 0.77 18.06
CA SER A 502 -4.84 -0.35 17.21
C SER A 502 -5.78 -0.42 15.99
N THR A 503 -5.22 -0.42 14.78
CA THR A 503 -5.99 -0.46 13.54
C THR A 503 -6.01 -1.87 12.95
N GLU A 504 -7.12 -2.29 12.34
CA GLU A 504 -7.24 -3.63 11.76
C GLU A 504 -6.30 -3.80 10.54
N THR A 505 -5.17 -4.49 10.72
CA THR A 505 -4.20 -4.78 9.65
C THR A 505 -4.62 -6.00 8.83
N THR A 506 -5.42 -5.82 7.77
CA THR A 506 -5.95 -6.94 6.95
C THR A 506 -5.28 -7.14 5.59
N SER A 507 -4.21 -6.41 5.26
CA SER A 507 -3.54 -6.55 3.94
C SER A 507 -2.13 -7.14 4.02
N GLU A 508 -1.87 -8.19 3.25
CA GLU A 508 -0.54 -8.77 3.07
C GLU A 508 0.50 -7.77 2.51
N LEU A 509 0.06 -6.71 1.82
CA LEU A 509 0.93 -5.62 1.32
C LEU A 509 1.57 -4.78 2.44
N LYS A 510 1.07 -4.91 3.69
CA LYS A 510 1.60 -4.20 4.87
C LYS A 510 2.49 -5.08 5.75
N LYS A 511 2.95 -6.25 5.28
CA LYS A 511 3.95 -7.07 6.00
C LYS A 511 5.34 -6.41 5.90
N GLY A 512 5.85 -5.98 7.05
CA GLY A 512 7.08 -5.21 7.27
C GLY A 512 6.93 -4.40 8.57
N GLY A 513 7.99 -3.77 9.10
CA GLY A 513 7.98 -2.98 10.35
C GLY A 513 7.15 -1.69 10.30
N TYR A 514 5.96 -1.74 9.70
CA TYR A 514 4.99 -0.68 9.62
C TYR A 514 4.22 -0.58 10.94
N VAL A 515 3.93 0.65 11.29
CA VAL A 515 3.02 1.02 12.37
C VAL A 515 1.68 0.30 12.23
N GLN A 516 1.22 -0.35 13.30
CA GLN A 516 -0.07 -1.05 13.33
C GLN A 516 -1.17 -0.21 13.98
N GLY A 517 -0.82 0.87 14.70
CA GLY A 517 -1.76 1.80 15.29
C GLY A 517 -1.84 3.18 14.66
N THR A 518 -2.74 4.01 15.18
CA THR A 518 -2.81 5.45 14.90
C THR A 518 -2.90 6.21 16.21
N VAL A 519 -2.45 7.45 16.23
CA VAL A 519 -2.61 8.33 17.40
C VAL A 519 -3.71 9.35 17.12
N LEU A 520 -4.65 9.51 18.05
CA LEU A 520 -5.58 10.64 18.07
C LEU A 520 -5.07 11.65 19.09
N LEU A 521 -4.58 12.79 18.60
CA LEU A 521 -4.10 13.89 19.41
C LEU A 521 -5.29 14.78 19.81
N VAL A 522 -5.49 14.94 21.11
CA VAL A 522 -6.52 15.82 21.67
C VAL A 522 -5.91 17.17 21.99
N LEU A 523 -6.19 18.16 21.17
CA LEU A 523 -5.65 19.51 21.26
C LEU A 523 -6.64 20.46 21.95
N ARG A 524 -6.13 21.34 22.80
CA ARG A 524 -6.87 22.45 23.43
C ARG A 524 -6.14 23.75 23.18
N LYS A 525 -6.86 24.88 23.29
CA LYS A 525 -6.20 26.18 23.36
C LYS A 525 -5.24 26.20 24.53
N ARG A 526 -4.05 26.73 24.31
CA ARG A 526 -3.10 26.96 25.38
C ARG A 526 -3.57 28.14 26.21
N GLN A 527 -3.61 27.96 27.53
CA GLN A 527 -4.00 28.98 28.50
C GLN A 527 -2.77 29.25 29.38
N GLY A 528 -2.48 30.53 29.66
CA GLY A 528 -1.36 30.93 30.52
C GLY A 528 -0.02 31.16 29.79
N ASP A 529 1.03 31.40 30.59
CA ASP A 529 2.41 31.72 30.18
C ASP A 529 3.42 30.75 30.82
N GLU A 530 3.13 29.45 30.73
CA GLU A 530 3.93 28.40 31.37
C GLU A 530 5.36 28.35 30.83
N ARG A 531 6.35 28.22 31.73
CA ARG A 531 7.78 28.24 31.39
C ARG A 531 8.48 27.03 31.97
N ALA A 532 9.42 26.46 31.22
CA ALA A 532 10.24 25.35 31.69
C ALA A 532 11.69 25.50 31.27
N TYR A 533 12.59 24.92 32.06
CA TYR A 533 13.98 24.70 31.68
C TYR A 533 14.19 23.28 31.16
N LYS A 534 15.24 23.08 30.38
CA LYS A 534 15.55 21.82 29.71
C LYS A 534 15.66 20.66 30.70
N ASP A 535 16.30 20.86 31.85
CA ASP A 535 16.51 19.81 32.85
C ASP A 535 15.19 19.34 33.48
N GLU A 536 14.22 20.24 33.64
CA GLU A 536 12.88 19.92 34.14
C GLU A 536 12.09 19.12 33.09
N LEU A 537 12.12 19.57 31.83
CA LEU A 537 11.47 18.89 30.71
C LEU A 537 11.98 17.45 30.52
N VAL A 538 13.28 17.21 30.69
CA VAL A 538 13.86 15.87 30.60
C VAL A 538 13.19 14.91 31.56
N LEU A 539 12.94 15.34 32.81
CA LEU A 539 12.30 14.51 33.83
C LEU A 539 10.82 14.29 33.52
N GLU A 540 10.10 15.33 33.11
CA GLU A 540 8.67 15.25 32.79
C GLU A 540 8.41 14.38 31.56
N VAL A 541 9.19 14.56 30.49
CA VAL A 541 9.12 13.74 29.28
C VAL A 541 9.37 12.27 29.62
N ARG A 542 10.42 11.97 30.39
CA ARG A 542 10.70 10.59 30.83
C ARG A 542 9.52 9.99 31.59
N GLY A 543 8.95 10.75 32.54
CA GLY A 543 7.79 10.31 33.31
C GLY A 543 6.54 10.10 32.45
N ALA A 544 6.29 10.97 31.46
CA ALA A 544 5.16 10.83 30.54
C ALA A 544 5.31 9.62 29.62
N VAL A 545 6.50 9.42 29.06
CA VAL A 545 6.84 8.25 28.23
C VAL A 545 6.65 6.97 29.02
N GLN A 546 7.14 6.90 30.27
CA GLN A 546 6.96 5.75 31.15
C GLN A 546 5.49 5.38 31.31
N ARG A 547 4.65 6.36 31.68
CA ARG A 547 3.20 6.12 31.88
C ARG A 547 2.53 5.59 30.61
N GLN A 548 2.88 6.11 29.44
CA GLN A 548 2.31 5.67 28.16
C GLN A 548 2.78 4.26 27.79
N VAL A 549 4.06 3.95 27.94
CA VAL A 549 4.61 2.60 27.69
C VAL A 549 3.98 1.58 28.63
N ASP A 550 3.83 1.90 29.91
CA ASP A 550 3.20 1.02 30.90
C ASP A 550 1.73 0.77 30.60
N LEU A 551 1.00 1.80 30.15
CA LEU A 551 -0.39 1.69 29.74
C LEU A 551 -0.54 0.71 28.57
N LEU A 552 0.21 0.91 27.48
CA LEU A 552 0.12 0.07 26.28
C LEU A 552 0.59 -1.37 26.56
N THR A 553 1.68 -1.53 27.31
CA THR A 553 2.18 -2.85 27.72
C THR A 553 1.16 -3.56 28.61
N GLY A 554 0.52 -2.83 29.54
CA GLY A 554 -0.55 -3.36 30.38
C GLY A 554 -1.80 -3.77 29.58
N LEU A 555 -2.15 -3.03 28.53
CA LEU A 555 -3.23 -3.40 27.61
C LEU A 555 -2.89 -4.68 26.82
N ASN A 556 -1.65 -4.82 26.33
CA ASN A 556 -1.18 -6.05 25.69
C ASN A 556 -1.33 -7.27 26.61
N GLN A 557 -0.93 -7.14 27.89
CA GLN A 557 -1.07 -8.20 28.88
C GLN A 557 -2.54 -8.59 29.13
N ARG A 558 -3.44 -7.61 29.25
CA ARG A 558 -4.88 -7.87 29.43
C ARG A 558 -5.54 -8.51 28.21
N ALA A 559 -5.19 -8.07 27.00
CA ALA A 559 -5.72 -8.64 25.76
C ALA A 559 -5.42 -10.14 25.66
N ARG A 560 -4.20 -10.55 26.02
CA ARG A 560 -3.78 -11.96 26.07
C ARG A 560 -4.51 -12.76 27.15
N ALA A 561 -4.76 -12.17 28.32
CA ALA A 561 -5.53 -12.82 29.38
C ALA A 561 -6.98 -13.16 28.95
N LEU A 562 -7.52 -12.42 27.98
CA LEU A 562 -8.82 -12.67 27.37
C LEU A 562 -8.78 -13.68 26.20
N GLN A 563 -7.68 -14.43 26.02
CA GLN A 563 -7.46 -15.37 24.92
C GLN A 563 -7.62 -14.75 23.52
N ARG A 564 -7.41 -13.44 23.38
CA ARG A 564 -7.20 -12.85 22.06
C ARG A 564 -5.77 -13.16 21.65
N ASP A 565 -5.60 -13.84 20.53
CA ASP A 565 -4.29 -14.21 19.95
C ASP A 565 -3.55 -13.00 19.33
N GLU A 566 -3.88 -11.79 19.81
CA GLU A 566 -3.45 -10.52 19.24
C GLU A 566 -2.55 -9.81 20.25
N ASN A 567 -1.37 -9.38 19.79
CA ASN A 567 -0.58 -8.36 20.44
C ASN A 567 -0.98 -7.01 19.82
N PRO A 568 -1.93 -6.25 20.41
CA PRO A 568 -2.54 -5.11 19.73
C PRO A 568 -1.56 -3.95 19.48
N PHE A 569 -0.44 -3.89 20.21
CA PHE A 569 0.60 -2.88 20.05
C PHE A 569 1.99 -3.50 19.91
N SER A 570 2.67 -3.17 18.81
CA SER A 570 4.05 -3.54 18.50
C SER A 570 5.08 -2.61 19.16
N ASP A 571 6.37 -2.95 19.06
CA ASP A 571 7.46 -2.07 19.53
C ASP A 571 7.49 -0.72 18.81
N ALA A 572 7.18 -0.69 17.51
CA ALA A 572 7.06 0.56 16.76
C ALA A 572 5.91 1.43 17.31
N ASP A 573 4.84 0.81 17.77
CA ASP A 573 3.71 1.49 18.40
C ASP A 573 4.10 2.10 19.76
N LEU A 574 4.90 1.38 20.56
CA LEU A 574 5.48 1.88 21.81
C LEU A 574 6.44 3.05 21.60
N GLN A 575 7.26 3.03 20.53
CA GLN A 575 8.12 4.16 20.19
C GLN A 575 7.30 5.41 19.86
N MET A 576 6.19 5.25 19.12
CA MET A 576 5.32 6.39 18.82
C MET A 576 4.52 6.90 19.99
N ALA A 577 4.16 6.03 20.93
CA ALA A 577 3.61 6.48 22.21
C ALA A 577 4.60 7.39 22.94
N GLY A 578 5.91 7.10 22.83
CA GLY A 578 6.97 7.98 23.29
C GLY A 578 6.96 9.36 22.62
N TYR A 579 6.81 9.41 21.29
CA TYR A 579 6.65 10.68 20.57
C TYR A 579 5.45 11.48 21.07
N ALA A 580 4.28 10.83 21.14
CA ALA A 580 3.05 11.50 21.53
C ALA A 580 3.09 12.01 22.98
N ALA A 581 3.71 11.24 23.89
CA ALA A 581 3.96 11.66 25.27
C ALA A 581 4.87 12.89 25.35
N ALA A 582 5.92 12.93 24.52
CA ALA A 582 6.79 14.10 24.45
C ALA A 582 6.03 15.33 23.96
N LEU A 583 5.21 15.19 22.92
CA LEU A 583 4.37 16.27 22.43
C LEU A 583 3.39 16.80 23.50
N GLU A 584 2.78 15.91 24.29
CA GLU A 584 1.90 16.28 25.40
C GLU A 584 2.60 17.18 26.43
N VAL A 585 3.81 16.79 26.84
CA VAL A 585 4.60 17.59 27.80
C VAL A 585 5.06 18.91 27.16
N LEU A 586 5.73 18.84 26.02
CA LEU A 586 6.38 19.99 25.39
C LEU A 586 5.37 21.08 25.03
N THR A 587 4.24 20.70 24.43
CA THR A 587 3.24 21.67 23.97
C THR A 587 2.46 22.32 25.11
N GLY A 588 2.60 21.82 26.35
CA GLY A 588 2.09 22.45 27.56
C GLY A 588 2.77 23.80 27.88
N TYR A 589 4.01 23.99 27.45
CA TYR A 589 4.80 25.18 27.75
C TYR A 589 4.79 26.23 26.64
N THR A 590 4.77 27.50 27.02
CA THR A 590 4.89 28.66 26.12
C THR A 590 6.34 29.06 25.90
N HIS A 591 7.16 28.97 26.95
CA HIS A 591 8.56 29.34 26.93
C HIS A 591 9.44 28.17 27.37
N ILE A 592 10.48 27.87 26.58
CA ILE A 592 11.50 26.88 26.93
C ILE A 592 12.85 27.56 26.83
N GLU A 593 13.65 27.53 27.90
CA GLU A 593 14.95 28.23 27.94
C GLU A 593 14.83 29.74 27.62
N GLY A 594 13.71 30.36 28.03
CA GLY A 594 13.40 31.76 27.73
C GLY A 594 13.02 32.05 26.27
N VAL A 595 12.92 31.03 25.42
CA VAL A 595 12.49 31.14 24.03
C VAL A 595 10.97 30.95 23.92
N ASP A 596 10.27 31.89 23.30
CA ASP A 596 8.84 31.74 22.96
C ASP A 596 8.68 30.67 21.86
N MET A 597 8.05 29.55 22.22
CA MET A 597 7.88 28.41 21.35
C MET A 597 6.90 28.65 20.20
N THR A 598 5.98 29.60 20.33
CA THR A 598 5.10 30.02 19.23
C THR A 598 5.90 30.70 18.14
N ARG A 599 6.77 31.63 18.56
CA ARG A 599 7.64 32.38 17.64
C ARG A 599 8.70 31.48 17.02
N GLU A 600 9.29 30.59 17.81
CA GLU A 600 10.28 29.62 17.32
C GLU A 600 9.64 28.63 16.33
N ALA A 601 8.42 28.16 16.60
CA ALA A 601 7.71 27.28 15.69
C ALA A 601 7.43 27.90 14.31
N LEU A 602 7.22 29.22 14.24
CA LEU A 602 7.00 29.96 13.00
C LEU A 602 8.30 30.32 12.27
N ARG A 603 9.47 30.04 12.87
CA ARG A 603 10.76 30.32 12.25
C ARG A 603 11.07 29.26 11.18
N PRO A 604 11.66 29.65 10.03
CA PRO A 604 12.14 28.69 9.05
C PRO A 604 13.23 27.79 9.62
N ARG A 605 13.14 26.48 9.37
CA ARG A 605 14.17 25.52 9.80
C ARG A 605 15.50 25.73 9.07
N VAL A 606 16.59 25.63 9.82
CA VAL A 606 17.94 25.58 9.27
C VAL A 606 18.38 24.11 9.17
N LYS A 607 18.71 23.65 7.98
CA LYS A 607 19.12 22.26 7.74
C LYS A 607 20.35 21.91 8.59
N GLY A 608 20.25 20.85 9.39
CA GLY A 608 21.32 20.36 10.25
C GLY A 608 21.35 20.96 11.66
N GLN A 609 20.56 22.00 11.94
CA GLN A 609 20.36 22.51 13.29
C GLN A 609 19.34 21.62 14.02
N LYS A 610 19.70 21.09 15.19
CA LYS A 610 18.76 20.44 16.10
C LYS A 610 18.25 21.46 17.10
N GLY A 611 16.94 21.64 17.17
CA GLY A 611 16.29 22.45 18.19
C GLY A 611 16.03 21.63 19.46
N VAL A 612 15.56 22.31 20.50
CA VAL A 612 15.15 21.68 21.77
C VAL A 612 14.07 20.62 21.52
N VAL A 613 13.19 20.84 20.54
CA VAL A 613 12.10 19.93 20.18
C VAL A 613 12.64 18.60 19.65
N GLU A 614 13.53 18.63 18.67
CA GLU A 614 14.12 17.41 18.10
C GLU A 614 14.95 16.65 19.13
N GLU A 615 15.63 17.36 20.03
CA GLU A 615 16.36 16.75 21.15
C GLU A 615 15.42 16.03 22.14
N MET A 616 14.32 16.66 22.53
CA MET A 616 13.35 16.08 23.47
C MET A 616 12.58 14.91 22.85
N ILE A 617 12.25 14.99 21.55
CA ILE A 617 11.68 13.88 20.80
C ILE A 617 12.67 12.71 20.74
N ALA A 618 13.95 12.96 20.44
CA ALA A 618 14.96 11.90 20.43
C ALA A 618 15.15 11.27 21.82
N LEU A 619 15.13 12.08 22.88
CA LEU A 619 15.14 11.60 24.27
C LEU A 619 13.92 10.75 24.59
N ALA A 620 12.74 11.13 24.12
CA ALA A 620 11.51 10.39 24.36
C ALA A 620 11.53 9.01 23.69
N VAL A 621 12.02 8.92 22.44
CA VAL A 621 12.24 7.63 21.76
C VAL A 621 13.26 6.78 22.48
N GLN A 622 14.37 7.40 22.87
CA GLN A 622 15.41 6.70 23.61
C GLN A 622 14.83 6.13 24.91
N THR A 623 14.06 6.94 25.66
CA THR A 623 13.42 6.51 26.90
C THR A 623 12.41 5.40 26.64
N ALA A 624 11.52 5.55 25.65
CA ALA A 624 10.55 4.52 25.29
C ALA A 624 11.24 3.20 24.95
N THR A 625 12.34 3.28 24.20
CA THR A 625 13.14 2.11 23.79
C THR A 625 13.90 1.49 24.98
N GLU A 626 14.43 2.30 25.90
CA GLU A 626 15.05 1.83 27.15
C GLU A 626 14.06 1.01 28.00
N LEU A 627 12.77 1.39 27.98
CA LEU A 627 11.68 0.74 28.70
C LEU A 627 11.10 -0.50 28.00
N MET A 628 11.47 -0.73 26.74
CA MET A 628 11.07 -1.95 26.03
C MET A 628 11.84 -3.14 26.59
N ARG A 629 11.13 -3.93 27.41
CA ARG A 629 11.63 -5.17 28.00
C ARG A 629 11.19 -6.36 27.14
N PRO A 630 12.07 -7.32 26.85
CA PRO A 630 11.68 -8.58 26.25
C PRO A 630 10.70 -9.34 27.13
N GLU A 631 9.76 -10.02 26.49
CA GLU A 631 8.71 -10.76 27.15
C GLU A 631 9.29 -11.88 28.03
N GLY A 632 8.90 -11.92 29.31
CA GLY A 632 9.34 -12.96 30.25
C GLY A 632 10.68 -12.69 30.92
N ILE A 633 11.26 -11.50 30.74
CA ILE A 633 12.36 -10.97 31.57
C ILE A 633 11.77 -9.88 32.47
N ASP A 634 11.87 -10.06 33.79
CA ASP A 634 11.35 -9.09 34.75
C ASP A 634 12.23 -7.83 34.84
N GLU A 635 11.67 -6.77 35.42
CA GLU A 635 12.32 -5.46 35.57
C GLU A 635 13.65 -5.53 36.31
N GLY A 636 13.66 -6.18 37.47
CA GLY A 636 14.84 -6.26 38.33
C GLY A 636 15.97 -7.04 37.68
N MET A 637 15.65 -8.03 36.84
CA MET A 637 16.63 -8.72 36.00
C MET A 637 17.10 -7.84 34.85
N TRP A 638 16.20 -7.20 34.12
CA TRP A 638 16.50 -6.35 32.97
C TRP A 638 17.46 -5.20 33.31
N GLU A 639 17.21 -4.52 34.44
CA GLU A 639 18.06 -3.43 34.93
C GLU A 639 19.48 -3.85 35.31
N ARG A 640 19.71 -5.14 35.57
CA ARG A 640 21.04 -5.68 35.91
C ARG A 640 21.86 -6.11 34.69
N LEU A 641 21.23 -6.24 33.53
CA LEU A 641 21.92 -6.61 32.29
C LEU A 641 22.74 -5.43 31.76
N VAL A 642 23.89 -5.71 31.16
CA VAL A 642 24.70 -4.67 30.52
C VAL A 642 24.06 -4.20 29.19
N PRO A 643 24.34 -2.98 28.72
CA PRO A 643 23.77 -2.42 27.48
C PRO A 643 23.74 -3.37 26.27
N THR A 644 24.85 -4.06 26.00
CA THR A 644 24.98 -5.00 24.88
C THR A 644 24.11 -6.24 25.03
N GLU A 645 23.79 -6.67 26.25
CA GLU A 645 22.88 -7.78 26.51
C GLU A 645 21.43 -7.39 26.28
N ARG A 646 21.03 -6.20 26.75
CA ARG A 646 19.69 -5.66 26.51
C ARG A 646 19.43 -5.51 25.02
N PHE A 647 20.39 -4.92 24.30
CA PHE A 647 20.35 -4.85 22.84
C PHE A 647 20.20 -6.24 22.20
N TRP A 648 21.05 -7.21 22.58
CA TRP A 648 21.03 -8.52 21.95
C TRP A 648 19.71 -9.26 22.21
N LEU A 649 19.22 -9.28 23.44
CA LEU A 649 17.96 -9.95 23.80
C LEU A 649 16.76 -9.31 23.10
N LYS A 650 16.69 -7.97 23.06
CA LYS A 650 15.59 -7.29 22.38
C LYS A 650 15.60 -7.57 20.88
N MET A 651 16.76 -7.56 20.24
CA MET A 651 16.87 -7.87 18.82
C MET A 651 16.60 -9.35 18.51
N VAL A 652 16.90 -10.28 19.42
CA VAL A 652 16.48 -11.69 19.27
C VAL A 652 14.97 -11.85 19.36
N GLU A 653 14.30 -11.09 20.23
CA GLU A 653 12.83 -11.05 20.26
C GLU A 653 12.26 -10.57 18.93
N ALA A 654 12.75 -9.44 18.41
CA ALA A 654 12.32 -8.92 17.12
C ALA A 654 12.60 -9.90 15.95
N GLU A 655 13.73 -10.62 15.98
CA GLU A 655 14.01 -11.69 15.03
C GLU A 655 13.05 -12.88 15.17
N SER A 656 12.63 -13.21 16.38
CA SER A 656 11.73 -14.34 16.66
C SER A 656 10.36 -14.16 16.03
N GLU A 657 9.92 -12.91 15.79
CA GLU A 657 8.64 -12.53 15.20
C GLU A 657 8.63 -12.56 13.65
N ARG A 658 9.79 -12.69 13.01
CA ARG A 658 9.91 -12.79 11.54
C ARG A 658 9.50 -14.17 11.01
N PRO A 659 9.02 -14.31 9.76
CA PRO A 659 8.79 -15.61 9.14
C PRO A 659 10.06 -16.49 9.12
N ALA A 660 9.91 -17.80 9.30
CA ALA A 660 11.05 -18.72 9.27
C ALA A 660 11.77 -18.70 7.91
N GLY A 661 13.11 -18.66 7.92
CA GLY A 661 13.92 -18.75 6.69
C GLY A 661 13.95 -17.50 5.81
N LYS A 662 13.32 -16.39 6.23
CA LYS A 662 13.37 -15.09 5.54
C LYS A 662 14.00 -14.04 6.46
N PRO A 663 15.29 -13.72 6.29
CA PRO A 663 15.95 -12.73 7.14
C PRO A 663 15.55 -11.32 6.71
N GLU A 664 14.31 -10.88 6.88
CA GLU A 664 13.83 -9.55 6.43
C GLU A 664 14.39 -8.37 7.28
N GLY A 665 15.55 -8.52 7.93
CA GLY A 665 16.11 -7.53 8.83
C GLY A 665 16.75 -6.35 8.11
N ARG A 666 16.43 -5.13 8.57
CA ARG A 666 17.08 -3.88 8.15
C ARG A 666 18.16 -3.51 9.14
N VAL A 667 19.33 -3.09 8.65
CA VAL A 667 20.46 -2.69 9.51
C VAL A 667 20.10 -1.51 10.40
N ASP A 668 19.32 -0.57 9.89
CA ASP A 668 18.89 0.64 10.58
C ASP A 668 18.13 0.31 11.89
N ASP A 669 17.36 -0.78 11.91
CA ASP A 669 16.64 -1.22 13.12
C ASP A 669 17.65 -1.56 14.23
N TYR A 670 18.69 -2.34 13.91
CA TYR A 670 19.74 -2.71 14.87
C TYR A 670 20.53 -1.49 15.32
N GLN A 671 20.86 -0.57 14.42
CA GLN A 671 21.56 0.67 14.77
C GLN A 671 20.74 1.53 15.75
N ASN A 672 19.44 1.64 15.53
CA ASN A 672 18.53 2.40 16.38
C ASN A 672 18.45 1.82 17.79
N PHE A 673 18.27 0.50 17.92
CA PHE A 673 18.25 -0.17 19.22
C PHE A 673 19.61 -0.14 19.92
N ALA A 674 20.71 -0.33 19.18
CA ALA A 674 22.05 -0.25 19.76
C ALA A 674 22.34 1.13 20.35
N LYS A 675 21.96 2.19 19.63
CA LYS A 675 22.07 3.56 20.11
C LYS A 675 21.19 3.80 21.35
N ALA A 676 19.94 3.32 21.33
CA ALA A 676 19.02 3.50 22.45
C ALA A 676 19.52 2.85 23.75
N TYR A 677 20.02 1.62 23.66
CA TYR A 677 20.56 0.92 24.83
C TYR A 677 21.98 1.35 25.20
N ARG A 678 22.66 2.16 24.39
CA ARG A 678 24.10 2.49 24.51
C ARG A 678 24.99 1.23 24.43
N ALA A 679 24.66 0.36 23.47
CA ALA A 679 25.37 -0.89 23.22
C ALA A 679 26.60 -0.64 22.31
N ASP A 680 27.69 -0.19 22.90
CA ASP A 680 28.97 -0.05 22.18
C ASP A 680 29.46 -1.43 21.69
N GLY A 681 30.06 -1.47 20.50
CA GLY A 681 30.53 -2.72 19.87
C GLY A 681 29.42 -3.61 19.29
N TRP A 682 28.17 -3.15 19.21
CA TRP A 682 27.03 -3.95 18.70
C TRP A 682 27.28 -4.61 17.33
N ALA A 683 28.06 -3.97 16.45
CA ALA A 683 28.39 -4.49 15.12
C ALA A 683 29.09 -5.86 15.19
N GLU A 684 29.86 -6.13 16.26
CA GLU A 684 30.52 -7.42 16.49
C GLU A 684 29.55 -8.53 16.89
N LEU A 685 28.34 -8.17 17.33
CA LEU A 685 27.25 -9.10 17.66
C LEU A 685 26.42 -9.50 16.43
N MET A 686 26.60 -8.80 15.30
CA MET A 686 25.89 -9.07 14.04
C MET A 686 26.55 -10.23 13.28
N ALA A 687 25.73 -11.10 12.69
CA ALA A 687 26.18 -12.13 11.77
C ALA A 687 26.13 -11.67 10.31
N ASP A 688 25.15 -10.83 9.97
CA ASP A 688 24.99 -10.24 8.64
C ASP A 688 24.49 -8.80 8.79
N GLN A 689 25.03 -7.88 7.99
CA GLN A 689 24.63 -6.47 7.90
C GLN A 689 24.21 -6.09 6.47
N THR A 690 23.91 -7.06 5.62
CA THR A 690 23.39 -6.81 4.27
C THR A 690 21.94 -6.34 4.37
N PRO A 691 21.51 -5.31 3.61
CA PRO A 691 20.12 -4.85 3.60
C PRO A 691 19.13 -6.00 3.33
N ASN A 692 18.05 -6.07 4.10
CA ASN A 692 17.04 -7.14 4.07
C ASN A 692 17.60 -8.54 4.33
N LYS A 693 18.75 -8.64 5.01
CA LYS A 693 19.35 -9.89 5.54
C LYS A 693 19.93 -9.72 6.95
N ALA A 694 19.79 -8.53 7.55
CA ALA A 694 20.47 -8.20 8.81
C ALA A 694 19.98 -9.10 9.96
N ARG A 695 20.93 -9.68 10.70
CA ARG A 695 20.63 -10.56 11.84
C ARG A 695 21.80 -10.67 12.83
N LEU A 696 21.48 -11.00 14.08
CA LEU A 696 22.45 -11.29 15.14
C LEU A 696 23.11 -12.66 14.99
N LYS A 697 24.31 -12.78 15.56
CA LYS A 697 24.96 -14.07 15.80
C LYS A 697 24.15 -14.92 16.78
N GLY A 698 24.01 -16.21 16.46
CA GLY A 698 23.53 -17.25 17.37
C GLY A 698 24.62 -17.92 18.18
N ALA A 699 24.20 -18.85 19.04
CA ALA A 699 25.13 -19.65 19.84
C ALA A 699 26.14 -20.39 18.94
N ALA A 700 25.66 -20.95 17.82
CA ALA A 700 26.49 -21.68 16.85
C ALA A 700 27.53 -20.80 16.13
N GLU A 701 27.27 -19.50 16.01
CA GLU A 701 28.13 -18.53 15.32
C GLU A 701 29.14 -17.90 16.29
N PHE A 702 28.72 -17.63 17.54
CA PHE A 702 29.64 -17.14 18.56
C PHE A 702 30.73 -18.17 18.87
N LYS A 703 30.42 -19.47 19.01
CA LYS A 703 31.39 -20.49 19.43
C LYS A 703 32.21 -20.02 20.64
N ARG A 704 33.54 -19.85 20.52
CA ARG A 704 34.42 -19.28 21.56
C ARG A 704 34.74 -17.78 21.38
N SER A 705 34.24 -17.13 20.33
CA SER A 705 34.46 -15.70 20.09
C SER A 705 33.78 -14.83 21.14
N LEU A 706 34.33 -13.65 21.44
CA LEU A 706 33.74 -12.68 22.38
C LEU A 706 33.50 -13.24 23.79
N MET A 707 34.37 -14.13 24.28
CA MET A 707 34.37 -14.60 25.68
C MET A 707 35.16 -13.67 26.62
N SER A 708 35.90 -12.71 26.07
CA SER A 708 36.61 -11.65 26.82
C SER A 708 36.74 -10.39 25.95
N GLY A 709 37.13 -9.27 26.56
CA GLY A 709 37.49 -8.03 25.85
C GLY A 709 36.33 -7.19 25.28
N HIS A 710 35.09 -7.68 25.32
CA HIS A 710 33.90 -6.98 24.87
C HIS A 710 32.86 -6.88 26.01
N PRO A 711 32.09 -5.78 26.17
CA PRO A 711 31.10 -5.64 27.26
C PRO A 711 30.11 -6.82 27.35
N PHE A 712 29.69 -7.36 26.21
CA PHE A 712 28.84 -8.54 26.12
C PHE A 712 29.44 -9.79 26.77
N ALA A 713 30.77 -9.92 26.80
CA ALA A 713 31.47 -11.04 27.41
C ALA A 713 31.39 -11.03 28.94
N GLY A 714 31.34 -9.83 29.55
CA GLY A 714 31.18 -9.66 30.99
C GLY A 714 29.74 -9.84 31.48
N GLY A 715 28.80 -10.11 30.58
CA GLY A 715 27.39 -10.31 30.87
C GLY A 715 27.00 -11.76 31.17
N LEU A 716 25.73 -11.95 31.48
CA LEU A 716 25.05 -13.23 31.68
C LEU A 716 24.78 -13.99 30.37
N VAL A 717 24.38 -13.28 29.31
CA VAL A 717 23.87 -13.88 28.06
C VAL A 717 24.96 -14.64 27.32
N ARG A 718 26.17 -14.11 27.23
CA ARG A 718 27.25 -14.72 26.45
C ARG A 718 27.70 -16.08 27.00
N PRO A 719 27.93 -16.26 28.32
CA PRO A 719 28.17 -17.58 28.91
C PRO A 719 27.02 -18.57 28.70
N VAL A 720 25.77 -18.12 28.80
CA VAL A 720 24.59 -18.96 28.50
C VAL A 720 24.61 -19.43 27.05
N LEU A 721 24.87 -18.54 26.09
CA LEU A 721 25.01 -18.91 24.67
C LEU A 721 26.17 -19.88 24.44
N TYR A 722 27.26 -19.78 25.20
CA TYR A 722 28.36 -20.74 25.13
C TYR A 722 27.90 -22.15 25.50
N ALA A 723 27.23 -22.29 26.65
CA ALA A 723 26.69 -23.56 27.13
C ALA A 723 25.62 -24.13 26.19
N VAL A 724 24.75 -23.28 25.63
CA VAL A 724 23.77 -23.67 24.60
C VAL A 724 24.47 -24.23 23.36
N ASN A 725 25.53 -23.59 22.89
CA ASN A 725 26.30 -24.10 21.75
C ASN A 725 26.98 -25.44 22.06
N GLU A 726 27.52 -25.62 23.28
CA GLU A 726 28.14 -26.88 23.69
C GLU A 726 27.12 -28.03 23.69
N LEU A 727 25.93 -27.82 24.25
CA LEU A 727 24.85 -28.83 24.25
C LEU A 727 24.34 -29.11 22.83
N ARG A 728 24.14 -28.07 22.01
CA ARG A 728 23.74 -28.21 20.61
C ARG A 728 24.76 -29.05 19.84
N ALA A 729 26.05 -28.73 19.97
CA ALA A 729 27.12 -29.44 19.28
C ALA A 729 27.30 -30.88 19.77
N ALA A 730 27.08 -31.13 21.07
CA ALA A 730 27.09 -32.48 21.64
C ALA A 730 25.93 -33.32 21.11
N ALA A 731 24.72 -32.75 21.01
CA ALA A 731 23.57 -33.42 20.43
C ALA A 731 23.76 -33.76 18.94
N GLU A 732 24.37 -32.87 18.15
CA GLU A 732 24.72 -33.14 16.74
C GLU A 732 25.75 -34.25 16.57
N LYS A 733 26.58 -34.49 17.59
CA LYS A 733 27.60 -35.55 17.62
C LYS A 733 27.14 -36.82 18.34
N GLU A 734 25.88 -36.86 18.78
CA GLU A 734 25.32 -37.96 19.57
C GLU A 734 26.15 -38.31 20.81
N GLU A 735 26.76 -37.30 21.45
CA GLU A 735 27.49 -37.47 22.71
C GLU A 735 26.54 -37.83 23.86
N ASP A 736 27.06 -38.49 24.90
CA ASP A 736 26.28 -38.85 26.08
C ASP A 736 25.60 -37.61 26.71
N PRO A 737 24.25 -37.59 26.84
CA PRO A 737 23.53 -36.42 27.34
C PRO A 737 23.88 -36.02 28.78
N VAL A 738 24.25 -36.99 29.63
CA VAL A 738 24.62 -36.72 31.02
C VAL A 738 25.97 -36.03 31.09
N ALA A 739 27.00 -36.63 30.47
CA ALA A 739 28.35 -36.07 30.45
C ALA A 739 28.42 -34.69 29.76
N SER A 740 27.70 -34.53 28.64
CA SER A 740 27.62 -33.24 27.95
C SER A 740 26.84 -32.19 28.76
N GLY A 741 25.79 -32.60 29.48
CA GLY A 741 25.02 -31.78 30.41
C GLY A 741 25.87 -31.26 31.58
N GLU A 742 26.61 -32.15 32.24
CA GLU A 742 27.51 -31.80 33.35
C GLU A 742 28.60 -30.83 32.91
N ARG A 743 29.21 -31.09 31.75
CA ARG A 743 30.25 -30.23 31.17
C ARG A 743 29.71 -28.83 30.83
N ALA A 744 28.52 -28.73 30.24
CA ALA A 744 27.93 -27.44 29.90
C ALA A 744 27.60 -26.61 31.14
N VAL A 745 27.06 -27.24 32.20
CA VAL A 745 26.80 -26.56 33.49
C VAL A 745 28.11 -26.17 34.18
N ALA A 746 29.12 -27.05 34.20
CA ALA A 746 30.42 -26.75 34.78
C ALA A 746 31.10 -25.56 34.08
N GLY A 747 31.11 -25.53 32.74
CA GLY A 747 31.62 -24.41 31.96
C GLY A 747 30.82 -23.13 32.18
N LEU A 748 29.50 -23.22 32.33
CA LEU A 748 28.67 -22.06 32.67
C LEU A 748 29.01 -21.48 34.05
N ARG A 749 29.24 -22.33 35.06
CA ARG A 749 29.66 -21.92 36.42
C ARG A 749 31.01 -21.20 36.40
N GLU A 750 31.97 -21.75 35.68
CA GLU A 750 33.33 -21.18 35.55
C GLU A 750 33.28 -19.80 34.90
N ASN A 751 32.47 -19.63 33.84
CA ASN A 751 32.40 -18.37 33.10
C ASN A 751 31.59 -17.27 33.80
N LEU A 752 30.58 -17.60 34.62
CA LEU A 752 29.74 -16.59 35.28
C LEU A 752 30.28 -16.11 36.63
N GLY A 753 31.02 -16.96 37.34
CA GLY A 753 31.35 -16.70 38.75
C GLY A 753 30.10 -16.60 39.64
N SER A 754 30.29 -16.56 40.97
CA SER A 754 29.21 -16.36 41.96
C SER A 754 27.91 -17.16 41.66
N TRP A 755 28.06 -18.43 41.27
CA TRP A 755 27.00 -19.22 40.63
C TRP A 755 25.68 -19.25 41.40
N ALA A 756 25.73 -19.35 42.73
CA ALA A 756 24.54 -19.33 43.58
C ALA A 756 23.64 -18.09 43.35
N GLN A 757 24.23 -16.93 43.03
CA GLN A 757 23.51 -15.68 42.76
C GLN A 757 23.08 -15.52 41.30
N GLN A 758 23.74 -16.23 40.37
CA GLN A 758 23.51 -16.09 38.93
C GLN A 758 22.65 -17.22 38.35
N ARG A 759 22.59 -18.38 39.02
CA ARG A 759 21.90 -19.60 38.58
C ARG A 759 20.46 -19.34 38.13
N LEU A 760 19.67 -18.67 38.95
CA LEU A 760 18.26 -18.38 38.64
C LEU A 760 18.13 -17.50 37.40
N ARG A 761 19.01 -16.50 37.25
CA ARG A 761 19.04 -15.59 36.10
C ARG A 761 19.49 -16.31 34.82
N ALA A 762 20.50 -17.16 34.92
CA ALA A 762 20.96 -17.99 33.81
C ALA A 762 19.87 -18.96 33.32
N MET A 763 19.11 -19.55 34.26
CA MET A 763 17.95 -20.39 33.94
C MET A 763 16.86 -19.59 33.21
N VAL A 764 16.56 -18.37 33.64
CA VAL A 764 15.58 -17.50 32.97
C VAL A 764 16.01 -17.17 31.53
N ILE A 765 17.27 -16.80 31.30
CA ILE A 765 17.77 -16.57 29.92
C ILE A 765 17.70 -17.85 29.09
N ALA A 766 18.10 -19.01 29.63
CA ALA A 766 18.05 -20.27 28.91
C ALA A 766 16.62 -20.68 28.53
N ASP A 767 15.66 -20.53 29.46
CA ASP A 767 14.24 -20.77 29.20
C ASP A 767 13.69 -19.81 28.13
N TRP A 768 14.02 -18.53 28.25
CA TRP A 768 13.62 -17.49 27.31
C TRP A 768 14.13 -17.76 25.89
N LEU A 769 15.41 -18.13 25.75
CA LEU A 769 16.01 -18.54 24.48
C LEU A 769 15.31 -19.77 23.90
N GLY A 770 14.97 -20.74 24.75
CA GLY A 770 14.24 -21.95 24.35
C GLY A 770 12.89 -21.63 23.70
N ARG A 771 12.18 -20.61 24.18
CA ARG A 771 10.90 -20.16 23.63
C ARG A 771 11.09 -19.31 22.36
N LYS A 772 11.94 -18.28 22.41
CA LYS A 772 12.05 -17.29 21.33
C LYS A 772 12.80 -17.81 20.10
N LEU A 773 13.69 -18.81 20.27
CA LEU A 773 14.44 -19.37 19.15
C LEU A 773 13.74 -20.52 18.43
N GLU A 774 12.59 -21.01 18.91
CA GLU A 774 11.95 -22.24 18.41
C GLU A 774 11.69 -22.22 16.90
N ARG A 775 11.24 -21.06 16.38
CA ARG A 775 10.94 -20.90 14.95
C ARG A 775 12.19 -20.66 14.09
N GLN A 776 13.15 -19.89 14.57
CA GLN A 776 14.28 -19.41 13.76
C GLN A 776 15.53 -20.28 13.89
N ARG A 777 15.76 -20.87 15.06
CA ARG A 777 16.96 -21.64 15.41
C ARG A 777 16.57 -22.84 16.30
N PRO A 778 15.83 -23.83 15.78
CA PRO A 778 15.24 -24.92 16.58
C PRO A 778 16.27 -25.76 17.35
N ALA A 779 17.47 -25.95 16.77
CA ALA A 779 18.55 -26.68 17.45
C ALA A 779 19.08 -25.91 18.68
N GLU A 780 19.26 -24.59 18.57
CA GLU A 780 19.64 -23.73 19.70
C GLU A 780 18.51 -23.67 20.75
N ALA A 781 17.26 -23.59 20.31
CA ALA A 781 16.09 -23.59 21.19
C ALA A 781 15.99 -24.88 22.02
N SER A 782 16.19 -26.04 21.39
CA SER A 782 16.22 -27.34 22.06
C SER A 782 17.32 -27.40 23.12
N ALA A 783 18.55 -27.03 22.75
CA ALA A 783 19.69 -26.99 23.66
C ALA A 783 19.47 -26.03 24.85
N ALA A 784 18.84 -24.87 24.62
CA ALA A 784 18.50 -23.91 25.66
C ALA A 784 17.45 -24.44 26.64
N ARG A 785 16.43 -25.17 26.16
CA ARG A 785 15.45 -25.88 27.02
C ARG A 785 16.14 -26.93 27.89
N THR A 786 17.05 -27.71 27.31
CA THR A 786 17.85 -28.69 28.05
C THR A 786 18.71 -28.03 29.12
N LEU A 787 19.40 -26.92 28.79
CA LEU A 787 20.20 -26.16 29.74
C LEU A 787 19.35 -25.65 30.92
N SER A 788 18.18 -25.07 30.64
CA SER A 788 17.25 -24.61 31.67
C SER A 788 16.81 -25.75 32.60
N ALA A 789 16.49 -26.92 32.05
CA ALA A 789 16.12 -28.09 32.83
C ALA A 789 17.27 -28.60 33.72
N LEU A 790 18.49 -28.70 33.16
CA LEU A 790 19.69 -29.11 33.89
C LEU A 790 19.98 -28.17 35.06
N ILE A 791 19.94 -26.86 34.81
CA ILE A 791 20.11 -25.85 35.86
C ILE A 791 19.04 -26.06 36.94
N ARG A 792 17.77 -26.25 36.57
CA ARG A 792 16.66 -26.43 37.53
C ARG A 792 16.85 -27.62 38.46
N THR A 793 17.32 -28.75 37.94
CA THR A 793 17.48 -30.02 38.69
C THR A 793 18.80 -30.13 39.46
N GLU A 794 19.71 -29.18 39.26
CA GLU A 794 21.00 -29.11 39.94
C GLU A 794 20.83 -29.01 41.47
N ARG A 795 21.48 -29.90 42.21
CA ARG A 795 21.58 -29.84 43.68
C ARG A 795 22.79 -29.00 44.06
N LEU A 796 22.58 -27.92 44.82
CA LEU A 796 23.66 -27.14 45.41
C LEU A 796 24.25 -27.97 46.55
N GLY A 797 25.51 -28.41 46.37
CA GLY A 797 26.31 -29.06 47.40
C GLY A 797 27.00 -28.04 48.29
#